data_AF-A0A2P2CDB5-F1
#
_entry.id   AF-A0A2P2CDB5-F1
#
_cell.length_a   1.000
_cell.length_b   1.000
_cell.length_c   1.000
_cell.angle_alpha   90.00
_cell.angle_beta   90.00
_cell.angle_gamma   90.00
#
_symmetry.space_group_name_H-M   'P 1'
#
loop_
_entity.id
_entity.type
_entity.pdbx_description
1 polymer ?
#
loop_
_entity_poly.entity_id
_entity_poly.type
_entity_poly.pdbx_seq_one_letter_code
_entity_poly.pdbx_strand_id
1 'polypeptide(L)'
;MTDLITTDLVRLGADWGADKQDVIRALAAVVDDAGRASSKDQLIEDAFAREATSATGLPGGIAIPHCRTTGVDEPTLAFARLDPPVDFGAKDGPADLAFLIAAPAGGDADHLTILTKLARALVKPAFTDALRSAESVEEVVDLVTHEIGEPAAVKPAPASGAPSGAASPTGGETAVPGQAEATAPAAGTTAATGVADGGKPSLVAVTACPTGIAHTYMAAEALEAAAERAGVDLQVETQGSAGSTPLAPDTISRAGAVIFAVDVGVRDRSRFAGKPMVTSGVKRPIDDADAMIAEALRYAGDPAGSPRVEGQAGAADAGVTGQETWGGRTRRVLMTGVSYMIPFVAAGGLLIALSFLLGGYEIVGPYGDIAVSHTIFDLPDPAAYGLDHALLGSGFMAYVGALFFIIGKTAFALFIPAFAGYIAYAIADRPGIAPGFVLGGLAANLFGVKTSGDSPIDFPATGFLGAIVGGVLAGLIAHWLAQRKVPAWARGLMPVLVIPLVTSIVAGLIMIVVLGKPINWLMTQLTDGLNSMTGSSAVILGVILGLMMAFDMGGPLNKVAYSFAAVGVGGAALASDAPELRIMAAVMLAGMVPPIALALATVVRPGLFNAPERENGKAGWLLGASFITEGAIPFAAADPLRVIPAIMAGSAVTGGLSMAMDVAVRAPHGGIFVLFAVDGKLGYFIALAAGVLVGAALVVLLKSFGKSDADVATV
;
A
#
# COMPACT_ATOMS: atom_id res chain seq x y z
N MET A 1 22.97 3.24 -40.26
CA MET A 1 22.76 2.20 -39.22
C MET A 1 22.97 0.88 -39.92
N THR A 2 23.80 0.01 -39.37
CA THR A 2 24.09 -1.28 -39.99
C THR A 2 22.91 -2.23 -39.80
N ASP A 3 22.59 -3.00 -40.83
CA ASP A 3 21.50 -3.98 -40.79
C ASP A 3 21.82 -5.06 -39.75
N LEU A 4 20.89 -5.27 -38.81
CA LEU A 4 21.00 -6.21 -37.69
C LEU A 4 21.10 -7.66 -38.16
N ILE A 5 20.44 -7.98 -39.28
CA ILE A 5 20.42 -9.28 -39.93
C ILE A 5 20.59 -9.06 -41.44
N THR A 6 21.32 -9.95 -42.09
CA THR A 6 21.52 -9.97 -43.55
C THR A 6 21.35 -11.41 -44.04
N THR A 7 21.26 -11.60 -45.36
CA THR A 7 21.13 -12.94 -45.96
C THR A 7 22.29 -13.87 -45.58
N ASP A 8 23.50 -13.31 -45.40
CA ASP A 8 24.69 -14.07 -44.98
C ASP A 8 24.59 -14.62 -43.54
N LEU A 9 23.70 -14.06 -42.73
CA LEU A 9 23.45 -14.44 -41.33
C LEU A 9 22.29 -15.44 -41.16
N VAL A 10 21.69 -15.91 -42.27
CA VAL A 10 20.52 -16.80 -42.29
C VAL A 10 20.88 -18.17 -42.85
N ARG A 11 20.43 -19.25 -42.20
CA ARG A 11 20.56 -20.63 -42.70
C ARG A 11 19.21 -21.36 -42.61
N LEU A 12 18.82 -22.04 -43.69
CA LEU A 12 17.59 -22.84 -43.75
C LEU A 12 17.93 -24.32 -43.86
N GLY A 13 17.31 -25.17 -43.05
CA GLY A 13 17.53 -26.62 -43.06
C GLY A 13 18.93 -27.00 -42.56
N ALA A 14 19.37 -26.37 -41.49
CA ALA A 14 20.70 -26.57 -40.93
C ALA A 14 20.76 -27.87 -40.09
N ASP A 15 21.62 -28.80 -40.50
CA ASP A 15 22.00 -29.99 -39.73
C ASP A 15 23.38 -29.77 -39.10
N TRP A 16 23.40 -29.35 -37.84
CA TRP A 16 24.61 -29.00 -37.09
C TRP A 16 24.87 -29.92 -35.89
N GLY A 17 24.27 -31.11 -35.90
CA GLY A 17 24.38 -32.08 -34.81
C GLY A 17 23.26 -31.99 -33.79
N ALA A 18 23.29 -32.88 -32.80
CA ALA A 18 22.21 -33.09 -31.84
C ALA A 18 22.37 -32.27 -30.54
N ASP A 19 23.53 -31.64 -30.32
CA ASP A 19 23.84 -30.91 -29.11
C ASP A 19 23.74 -29.40 -29.33
N LYS A 20 23.08 -28.70 -28.39
CA LYS A 20 22.95 -27.23 -28.43
C LYS A 20 24.30 -26.49 -28.49
N GLN A 21 25.37 -27.12 -28.01
CA GLN A 21 26.71 -26.54 -28.08
C GLN A 21 27.22 -26.45 -29.52
N ASP A 22 26.89 -27.43 -30.35
CA ASP A 22 27.30 -27.44 -31.75
C ASP A 22 26.53 -26.41 -32.56
N VAL A 23 25.23 -26.25 -32.27
CA VAL A 23 24.40 -25.18 -32.85
C VAL A 23 24.94 -23.79 -32.48
N ILE A 24 25.32 -23.54 -31.22
CA ILE A 24 25.90 -22.25 -30.81
C ILE A 24 27.24 -21.99 -31.53
N ARG A 25 28.12 -23.00 -31.65
CA ARG A 25 29.37 -22.87 -32.41
C ARG A 25 29.12 -22.58 -33.88
N ALA A 26 28.13 -23.22 -34.48
CA ALA A 26 27.76 -23.03 -35.88
C ALA A 26 27.14 -21.64 -36.13
N LEU A 27 26.27 -21.16 -35.23
CA LEU A 27 25.74 -19.80 -35.30
C LEU A 27 26.85 -18.75 -35.14
N ALA A 28 27.81 -18.96 -34.23
CA ALA A 28 28.97 -18.08 -34.10
C ALA A 28 29.87 -18.14 -35.36
N ALA A 29 29.99 -19.29 -36.01
CA ALA A 29 30.67 -19.42 -37.30
C ALA A 29 29.94 -18.64 -38.41
N VAL A 30 28.60 -18.66 -38.43
CA VAL A 30 27.80 -17.87 -39.38
C VAL A 30 28.03 -16.36 -39.20
N VAL A 31 28.13 -15.89 -37.95
CA VAL A 31 28.47 -14.49 -37.63
C VAL A 31 29.88 -14.12 -38.10
N ASP A 32 30.84 -15.03 -37.92
CA ASP A 32 32.23 -14.86 -38.35
C ASP A 32 32.37 -14.86 -39.89
N ASP A 33 31.75 -15.83 -40.58
CA ASP A 33 31.74 -15.94 -42.04
C ASP A 33 31.10 -14.71 -42.71
N ALA A 34 30.11 -14.10 -42.05
CA ALA A 34 29.47 -12.85 -42.49
C ALA A 34 30.32 -11.59 -42.21
N GLY A 35 31.52 -11.74 -41.63
CA GLY A 35 32.43 -10.65 -41.29
C GLY A 35 31.95 -9.77 -40.13
N ARG A 36 31.04 -10.27 -39.29
CA ARG A 36 30.45 -9.52 -38.16
C ARG A 36 31.12 -9.83 -36.81
N ALA A 37 31.95 -10.87 -36.74
CA ALA A 37 32.75 -11.17 -35.56
C ALA A 37 34.14 -10.53 -35.65
N SER A 38 34.55 -9.81 -34.59
CA SER A 38 35.93 -9.41 -34.36
C SER A 38 36.74 -10.52 -33.67
N SER A 39 36.06 -11.45 -32.98
CA SER A 39 36.64 -12.68 -32.44
C SER A 39 35.58 -13.77 -32.27
N LYS A 40 35.61 -14.79 -33.14
CA LYS A 40 34.71 -15.95 -33.07
C LYS A 40 34.84 -16.73 -31.77
N ASP A 41 36.07 -16.97 -31.31
CA ASP A 41 36.32 -17.74 -30.08
C ASP A 41 35.72 -17.03 -28.85
N GLN A 42 35.87 -15.70 -28.78
CA GLN A 42 35.28 -14.89 -27.71
C GLN A 42 33.75 -14.90 -27.76
N LEU A 43 33.15 -14.80 -28.95
CA LEU A 43 31.70 -14.89 -29.12
C LEU A 43 31.15 -16.25 -28.65
N ILE A 44 31.85 -17.35 -28.96
CA ILE A 44 31.47 -18.69 -28.51
C ILE A 44 31.56 -18.80 -26.98
N GLU A 45 32.67 -18.34 -26.40
CA GLU A 45 32.89 -18.38 -24.95
C GLU A 45 31.78 -17.61 -24.20
N ASP A 46 31.47 -16.39 -24.64
CA ASP A 46 30.47 -15.55 -24.00
C ASP A 46 29.04 -16.10 -24.18
N ALA A 47 28.73 -16.67 -25.35
CA ALA A 47 27.46 -17.34 -25.60
C ALA A 47 27.28 -18.58 -24.71
N PHE A 48 28.34 -19.38 -24.52
CA PHE A 48 28.33 -20.52 -23.61
C PHE A 48 28.21 -20.12 -22.14
N ALA A 49 28.94 -19.09 -21.72
CA ALA A 49 28.83 -18.58 -20.35
C ALA A 49 27.39 -18.12 -20.04
N ARG A 50 26.72 -17.48 -21.00
CA ARG A 50 25.32 -17.05 -20.85
C ARG A 50 24.34 -18.22 -20.86
N GLU A 51 24.53 -19.20 -21.74
CA GLU A 51 23.71 -20.42 -21.82
C GLU A 51 23.82 -21.26 -20.54
N ALA A 52 25.01 -21.33 -19.92
CA ALA A 52 25.24 -22.08 -18.67
C ALA A 52 24.51 -21.47 -17.46
N THR A 53 24.20 -20.16 -17.50
CA THR A 53 23.46 -19.49 -16.42
C THR A 53 21.98 -19.90 -16.41
N SER A 54 21.39 -20.05 -17.59
CA SER A 54 20.00 -20.47 -17.78
C SER A 54 19.79 -20.86 -19.23
N ALA A 55 19.10 -21.99 -19.44
CA ALA A 55 18.73 -22.50 -20.75
C ALA A 55 18.00 -21.43 -21.59
N THR A 56 18.36 -21.29 -22.85
CA THR A 56 17.78 -20.28 -23.76
C THR A 56 16.67 -20.81 -24.66
N GLY A 57 16.24 -22.05 -24.43
CA GLY A 57 15.03 -22.60 -25.05
C GLY A 57 13.77 -21.90 -24.56
N LEU A 58 12.91 -21.53 -25.49
CA LEU A 58 11.59 -20.95 -25.27
C LEU A 58 10.50 -21.89 -25.81
N PRO A 59 9.28 -21.83 -25.25
CA PRO A 59 8.14 -22.55 -25.80
C PRO A 59 7.88 -22.20 -27.27
N GLY A 60 7.35 -23.16 -28.01
CA GLY A 60 7.05 -23.05 -29.43
C GLY A 60 8.22 -23.41 -30.32
N GLY A 61 9.18 -24.24 -29.87
CA GLY A 61 10.29 -24.73 -30.69
C GLY A 61 11.38 -23.68 -30.99
N ILE A 62 11.66 -22.79 -30.04
CA ILE A 62 12.53 -21.63 -30.27
C ILE A 62 13.75 -21.68 -29.33
N ALA A 63 14.93 -21.35 -29.85
CA ALA A 63 16.15 -21.16 -29.07
C ALA A 63 16.72 -19.75 -29.32
N ILE A 64 17.04 -19.01 -28.27
CA ILE A 64 17.66 -17.66 -28.39
C ILE A 64 18.94 -17.55 -27.55
N PRO A 65 20.01 -18.30 -27.89
CA PRO A 65 21.37 -17.94 -27.48
C PRO A 65 21.63 -16.44 -27.66
N HIS A 66 22.10 -15.78 -26.60
CA HIS A 66 22.44 -14.37 -26.65
C HIS A 66 23.61 -14.07 -25.74
N CYS A 67 24.41 -13.07 -26.05
CA CYS A 67 25.47 -12.61 -25.16
C CYS A 67 25.83 -11.14 -25.40
N ARG A 68 26.43 -10.53 -24.37
CA ARG A 68 27.24 -9.34 -24.55
C ARG A 68 28.68 -9.79 -24.67
N THR A 69 29.36 -9.36 -25.72
CA THR A 69 30.70 -9.85 -26.05
C THR A 69 31.58 -8.73 -26.59
N THR A 70 32.89 -8.89 -26.44
CA THR A 70 33.88 -8.07 -27.16
C THR A 70 34.20 -8.65 -28.54
N GLY A 71 33.66 -9.84 -28.86
CA GLY A 71 33.87 -10.55 -30.13
C GLY A 71 33.00 -10.06 -31.30
N VAL A 72 32.19 -9.02 -31.12
CA VAL A 72 31.50 -8.30 -32.20
C VAL A 72 31.61 -6.80 -31.98
N ASP A 73 31.81 -6.04 -33.06
CA ASP A 73 31.92 -4.58 -33.00
C ASP A 73 30.56 -3.87 -33.18
N GLU A 74 29.56 -4.61 -33.68
CA GLU A 74 28.21 -4.10 -33.92
C GLU A 74 27.13 -5.14 -33.56
N PRO A 75 25.92 -4.70 -33.19
CA PRO A 75 24.81 -5.62 -32.88
C PRO A 75 24.50 -6.53 -34.06
N THR A 76 24.48 -7.83 -33.82
CA THR A 76 24.30 -8.84 -34.86
C THR A 76 23.27 -9.89 -34.43
N LEU A 77 22.38 -10.25 -35.36
CA LEU A 77 21.39 -11.31 -35.23
C LEU A 77 21.62 -12.36 -36.32
N ALA A 78 22.01 -13.57 -35.92
CA ALA A 78 22.03 -14.73 -36.79
C ALA A 78 20.81 -15.63 -36.56
N PHE A 79 20.35 -16.30 -37.60
CA PHE A 79 19.19 -17.20 -37.54
C PHE A 79 19.44 -18.49 -38.31
N ALA A 80 18.97 -19.60 -37.75
CA ALA A 80 18.93 -20.89 -38.40
C ALA A 80 17.58 -21.59 -38.19
N ARG A 81 17.01 -22.13 -39.26
CA ARG A 81 15.97 -23.17 -39.18
C ARG A 81 16.67 -24.53 -39.12
N LEU A 82 16.59 -25.20 -37.98
CA LEU A 82 17.26 -26.48 -37.71
C LEU A 82 16.44 -27.66 -38.23
N ASP A 83 17.12 -28.58 -38.90
CA ASP A 83 16.56 -29.87 -39.33
C ASP A 83 17.67 -30.93 -39.25
N PRO A 84 17.71 -31.78 -38.20
CA PRO A 84 16.67 -31.99 -37.19
C PRO A 84 16.63 -30.91 -36.07
N PRO A 85 15.49 -30.75 -35.34
CA PRO A 85 15.39 -29.88 -34.17
C PRO A 85 16.32 -30.30 -33.01
N VAL A 86 16.83 -29.33 -32.24
CA VAL A 86 17.83 -29.55 -31.17
C VAL A 86 17.32 -29.11 -29.80
N ASP A 87 17.61 -29.88 -28.74
CA ASP A 87 17.15 -29.58 -27.38
C ASP A 87 17.95 -28.41 -26.73
N PHE A 88 17.25 -27.31 -26.47
CA PHE A 88 17.76 -26.13 -25.77
C PHE A 88 17.16 -25.95 -24.35
N GLY A 89 16.50 -26.97 -23.81
CA GLY A 89 15.97 -26.99 -22.44
C GLY A 89 14.57 -26.38 -22.27
N ALA A 90 13.82 -26.20 -23.36
CA ALA A 90 12.41 -25.81 -23.31
C ALA A 90 11.53 -26.98 -22.81
N LYS A 91 10.42 -26.67 -22.13
CA LYS A 91 9.56 -27.70 -21.50
C LYS A 91 8.71 -28.50 -22.49
N ASP A 92 8.50 -27.95 -23.68
CA ASP A 92 7.61 -28.46 -24.72
C ASP A 92 8.35 -29.18 -25.86
N GLY A 93 9.68 -29.24 -25.82
CA GLY A 93 10.49 -30.04 -26.74
C GLY A 93 11.68 -29.29 -27.36
N PRO A 94 12.34 -29.92 -28.34
CA PRO A 94 13.49 -29.33 -29.03
C PRO A 94 13.09 -28.13 -29.92
N ALA A 95 14.06 -27.26 -30.19
CA ALA A 95 13.89 -26.07 -31.01
C ALA A 95 14.22 -26.33 -32.49
N ASP A 96 13.32 -25.91 -33.38
CA ASP A 96 13.51 -25.88 -34.84
C ASP A 96 13.91 -24.49 -35.34
N LEU A 97 13.70 -23.44 -34.54
CA LEU A 97 14.11 -22.07 -34.82
C LEU A 97 15.20 -21.64 -33.84
N ALA A 98 16.42 -21.39 -34.30
CA ALA A 98 17.54 -20.98 -33.47
C ALA A 98 18.07 -19.59 -33.87
N PHE A 99 18.24 -18.72 -32.88
CA PHE A 99 18.77 -17.37 -33.04
C PHE A 99 20.06 -17.22 -32.25
N LEU A 100 21.00 -16.42 -32.75
CA LEU A 100 22.12 -15.91 -31.96
C LEU A 100 22.10 -14.39 -31.96
N ILE A 101 21.92 -13.80 -30.77
CA ILE A 101 21.97 -12.35 -30.58
C ILE A 101 23.32 -11.98 -29.94
N ALA A 102 24.18 -11.30 -30.70
CA ALA A 102 25.47 -10.82 -30.22
C ALA A 102 25.45 -9.29 -30.11
N ALA A 103 25.80 -8.77 -28.93
CA ALA A 103 25.88 -7.34 -28.69
C ALA A 103 27.27 -6.91 -28.18
N PRO A 104 27.82 -5.78 -28.64
CA PRO A 104 29.08 -5.26 -28.15
C PRO A 104 29.05 -4.99 -26.63
N ALA A 105 30.14 -5.28 -25.93
CA ALA A 105 30.26 -5.17 -24.46
C ALA A 105 29.99 -3.75 -23.88
N GLY A 106 30.01 -2.70 -24.72
CA GLY A 106 29.72 -1.31 -24.36
C GLY A 106 28.37 -0.75 -24.86
N GLY A 107 27.50 -1.56 -25.45
CA GLY A 107 26.21 -1.10 -25.97
C GLY A 107 25.12 -0.93 -24.90
N ASP A 108 24.66 0.31 -24.70
CA ASP A 108 23.50 0.68 -23.86
C ASP A 108 22.14 0.42 -24.55
N ALA A 109 21.06 0.42 -23.75
CA ALA A 109 19.58 0.41 -24.00
C ALA A 109 18.98 -0.18 -25.31
N ASP A 110 19.58 0.05 -26.47
CA ASP A 110 19.13 -0.36 -27.79
C ASP A 110 19.15 -1.88 -27.95
N HIS A 111 20.16 -2.57 -27.40
CA HIS A 111 20.21 -4.04 -27.39
C HIS A 111 19.06 -4.68 -26.60
N LEU A 112 18.74 -4.16 -25.41
CA LEU A 112 17.58 -4.64 -24.63
C LEU A 112 16.27 -4.36 -25.36
N THR A 113 16.21 -3.26 -26.10
CA THR A 113 15.05 -2.91 -26.95
C THR A 113 14.89 -3.90 -28.10
N ILE A 114 15.97 -4.31 -28.78
CA ILE A 114 15.97 -5.32 -29.84
C ILE A 114 15.56 -6.69 -29.28
N LEU A 115 16.16 -7.11 -28.17
CA LEU A 115 15.86 -8.39 -27.54
C LEU A 115 14.40 -8.44 -27.06
N THR A 116 13.87 -7.33 -26.55
CA THR A 116 12.46 -7.19 -26.18
C THR A 116 11.53 -7.23 -27.40
N LYS A 117 11.88 -6.57 -28.52
CA LYS A 117 11.08 -6.59 -29.75
C LYS A 117 11.05 -7.98 -30.39
N LEU A 118 12.21 -8.63 -30.54
CA LEU A 118 12.31 -9.96 -31.11
C LEU A 118 11.62 -10.99 -30.21
N ALA A 119 11.79 -10.93 -28.89
CA ALA A 119 11.07 -11.80 -27.96
C ALA A 119 9.55 -11.61 -28.05
N ARG A 120 9.04 -10.37 -28.19
CA ARG A 120 7.61 -10.11 -28.43
C ARG A 120 7.13 -10.69 -29.77
N ALA A 121 7.94 -10.57 -30.82
CA ALA A 121 7.61 -11.09 -32.15
C ALA A 121 7.55 -12.62 -32.14
N LEU A 122 8.52 -13.28 -31.48
CA LEU A 122 8.63 -14.74 -31.39
C LEU A 122 7.50 -15.41 -30.59
N VAL A 123 6.76 -14.67 -29.78
CA VAL A 123 5.55 -15.18 -29.10
C VAL A 123 4.32 -15.18 -30.03
N LYS A 124 4.38 -14.49 -31.18
CA LYS A 124 3.27 -14.46 -32.14
C LYS A 124 3.35 -15.70 -33.05
N PRO A 125 2.34 -16.61 -33.05
CA PRO A 125 2.34 -17.78 -33.93
C PRO A 125 2.45 -17.41 -35.41
N ALA A 126 1.77 -16.33 -35.84
CA ALA A 126 1.84 -15.86 -37.22
C ALA A 126 3.27 -15.54 -37.70
N PHE A 127 4.13 -15.05 -36.80
CA PHE A 127 5.52 -14.73 -37.14
C PHE A 127 6.40 -15.98 -37.17
N THR A 128 6.26 -16.86 -36.20
CA THR A 128 7.04 -18.12 -36.15
C THR A 128 6.62 -19.10 -37.23
N ASP A 129 5.33 -19.15 -37.58
CA ASP A 129 4.82 -19.93 -38.72
C ASP A 129 5.32 -19.35 -40.06
N ALA A 130 5.43 -18.02 -40.17
CA ALA A 130 6.04 -17.39 -41.34
C ALA A 130 7.53 -17.75 -41.47
N LEU A 131 8.30 -17.72 -40.37
CA LEU A 131 9.70 -18.16 -40.37
C LEU A 131 9.86 -19.65 -40.72
N ARG A 132 8.92 -20.50 -40.28
CA ARG A 132 8.92 -21.93 -40.62
C ARG A 132 8.57 -22.20 -42.07
N SER A 133 7.67 -21.40 -42.65
CA SER A 133 7.22 -21.56 -44.03
C SER A 133 8.09 -20.82 -45.05
N ALA A 134 8.97 -19.93 -44.61
CA ALA A 134 9.87 -19.19 -45.49
C ALA A 134 10.70 -20.12 -46.39
N GLU A 135 10.65 -19.89 -47.70
CA GLU A 135 11.31 -20.72 -48.71
C GLU A 135 12.69 -20.16 -49.10
N SER A 136 13.00 -18.93 -48.71
CA SER A 136 14.24 -18.23 -49.06
C SER A 136 14.85 -17.49 -47.87
N VAL A 137 16.16 -17.23 -47.94
CA VAL A 137 16.87 -16.49 -46.88
C VAL A 137 16.49 -15.01 -46.89
N GLU A 138 16.14 -14.46 -48.05
CA GLU A 138 15.65 -13.09 -48.24
C GLU A 138 14.32 -12.87 -47.51
N GLU A 139 13.40 -13.83 -47.63
CA GLU A 139 12.10 -13.77 -46.96
C GLU A 139 12.24 -13.73 -45.42
N VAL A 140 13.19 -14.48 -44.86
CA VAL A 140 13.49 -14.42 -43.42
C VAL A 140 14.00 -13.05 -43.00
N VAL A 141 14.94 -12.47 -43.78
CA VAL A 141 15.48 -11.14 -43.50
C VAL A 141 14.38 -10.08 -43.53
N ASP A 142 13.48 -10.15 -44.53
CA ASP A 142 12.34 -9.23 -44.65
C ASP A 142 11.38 -9.36 -43.46
N LEU A 143 11.02 -10.59 -43.07
CA LEU A 143 10.16 -10.87 -41.92
C LEU A 143 10.74 -10.30 -40.63
N VAL A 144 12.02 -10.56 -40.36
CA VAL A 144 12.71 -10.11 -39.15
C VAL A 144 12.89 -8.59 -39.14
N THR A 145 13.24 -8.00 -40.28
CA THR A 145 13.43 -6.54 -40.42
C THR A 145 12.09 -5.80 -40.27
N HIS A 146 11.00 -6.35 -40.80
CA HIS A 146 9.66 -5.78 -40.65
C HIS A 146 9.19 -5.76 -39.18
N GLU A 147 9.47 -6.82 -38.41
CA GLU A 147 9.06 -6.91 -36.99
C GLU A 147 9.99 -6.13 -36.03
N ILE A 148 11.28 -5.96 -36.35
CA ILE A 148 12.24 -5.23 -35.49
C ILE A 148 12.33 -3.73 -35.85
N GLY A 149 12.14 -3.36 -37.12
CA GLY A 149 11.63 -2.06 -37.62
C GLY A 149 12.58 -1.15 -38.44
N GLU A 150 12.23 -0.91 -39.72
CA GLU A 150 11.99 0.40 -40.40
C GLU A 150 11.01 0.17 -41.60
N PRO A 151 10.21 1.17 -42.02
CA PRO A 151 9.24 1.00 -43.11
C PRO A 151 9.94 0.87 -44.47
N ALA A 152 9.85 -0.30 -45.11
CA ALA A 152 10.17 -0.43 -46.52
C ALA A 152 9.29 0.52 -47.35
N ALA A 153 9.91 1.25 -48.28
CA ALA A 153 9.26 2.23 -49.13
C ALA A 153 8.03 1.65 -49.85
N VAL A 154 6.86 2.27 -49.65
CA VAL A 154 5.58 1.85 -50.21
C VAL A 154 5.61 1.92 -51.74
N LYS A 155 5.40 0.78 -52.40
CA LYS A 155 5.00 0.71 -53.81
C LYS A 155 3.46 0.75 -53.87
N PRO A 156 2.83 1.63 -54.67
CA PRO A 156 1.38 1.84 -54.60
C PRO A 156 0.61 0.72 -55.29
N ALA A 157 -0.41 0.19 -54.61
CA ALA A 157 -1.42 -0.72 -55.17
C ALA A 157 -2.73 0.05 -55.50
N PRO A 158 -3.55 -0.43 -56.45
CA PRO A 158 -4.57 0.36 -57.14
C PRO A 158 -5.91 0.43 -56.38
N ALA A 159 -6.64 1.51 -56.66
CA ALA A 159 -7.92 1.88 -56.07
C ALA A 159 -9.06 0.89 -56.40
N SER A 160 -9.83 0.56 -55.36
CA SER A 160 -11.14 -0.12 -55.45
C SER A 160 -12.24 0.92 -55.19
N GLY A 161 -13.13 1.08 -56.18
CA GLY A 161 -14.25 2.01 -56.15
C GLY A 161 -15.50 1.41 -55.53
N ALA A 162 -16.22 2.24 -54.75
CA ALA A 162 -17.63 2.04 -54.44
C ALA A 162 -18.51 2.30 -55.69
N PRO A 163 -19.81 1.91 -55.66
CA PRO A 163 -20.77 2.93 -55.24
C PRO A 163 -22.01 2.45 -54.44
N SER A 164 -22.47 3.34 -53.55
CA SER A 164 -23.84 3.86 -53.37
C SER A 164 -25.04 2.92 -53.12
N GLY A 165 -25.82 3.26 -52.08
CA GLY A 165 -27.28 3.39 -52.25
C GLY A 165 -28.20 2.92 -51.10
N ALA A 166 -28.55 3.87 -50.23
CA ALA A 166 -29.90 4.21 -49.73
C ALA A 166 -30.85 3.21 -49.00
N ALA A 167 -31.39 3.76 -47.90
CA ALA A 167 -32.77 3.71 -47.42
C ALA A 167 -33.26 2.57 -46.50
N SER A 168 -33.60 2.96 -45.26
CA SER A 168 -34.57 2.29 -44.39
C SER A 168 -36.01 2.45 -44.93
N PRO A 169 -36.93 1.55 -44.51
CA PRO A 169 -38.06 2.06 -43.74
C PRO A 169 -38.53 1.16 -42.58
N THR A 170 -39.32 1.82 -41.75
CA THR A 170 -40.13 1.47 -40.59
C THR A 170 -41.22 0.41 -40.81
N GLY A 171 -41.42 -0.42 -39.78
CA GLY A 171 -42.70 -0.68 -39.08
C GLY A 171 -43.89 -1.32 -39.82
N GLY A 172 -44.44 -2.38 -39.23
CA GLY A 172 -45.79 -2.87 -39.55
C GLY A 172 -46.07 -4.28 -39.03
N GLU A 173 -46.82 -4.36 -37.92
CA GLU A 173 -47.44 -5.58 -37.39
C GLU A 173 -48.41 -6.25 -38.40
N THR A 174 -48.57 -7.56 -38.30
CA THR A 174 -49.87 -8.24 -38.43
C THR A 174 -49.78 -9.67 -37.88
N ALA A 175 -50.63 -9.98 -36.90
CA ALA A 175 -50.89 -11.31 -36.37
C ALA A 175 -52.12 -11.92 -37.06
N VAL A 176 -52.17 -13.25 -37.27
CA VAL A 176 -53.33 -14.15 -37.02
C VAL A 176 -52.87 -15.64 -37.02
N PRO A 177 -53.67 -16.69 -36.65
CA PRO A 177 -53.45 -17.44 -35.40
C PRO A 177 -53.44 -18.99 -35.54
N GLY A 178 -53.11 -19.67 -34.43
CA GLY A 178 -53.82 -20.88 -33.97
C GLY A 178 -53.43 -22.25 -34.54
N GLN A 179 -52.92 -23.13 -33.66
CA GLN A 179 -53.56 -24.42 -33.35
C GLN A 179 -52.96 -25.07 -32.09
N ALA A 180 -53.87 -25.50 -31.20
CA ALA A 180 -53.65 -26.26 -29.96
C ALA A 180 -53.46 -27.76 -30.29
N GLU A 181 -52.70 -28.56 -29.53
CA GLU A 181 -53.05 -29.39 -28.35
C GLU A 181 -51.79 -30.27 -28.09
N ALA A 182 -51.39 -30.81 -26.93
CA ALA A 182 -52.11 -31.30 -25.77
C ALA A 182 -51.22 -31.39 -24.50
N THR A 183 -51.86 -31.13 -23.35
CA THR A 183 -51.73 -31.63 -21.96
C THR A 183 -50.48 -32.38 -21.41
N ALA A 184 -50.08 -31.87 -20.23
CA ALA A 184 -49.14 -32.26 -19.17
C ALA A 184 -49.49 -33.60 -18.40
N PRO A 185 -48.89 -34.00 -17.23
CA PRO A 185 -47.94 -33.28 -16.34
C PRO A 185 -46.86 -34.09 -15.54
N ALA A 186 -46.04 -33.32 -14.79
CA ALA A 186 -45.39 -33.60 -13.50
C ALA A 186 -44.13 -34.51 -13.48
N ALA A 187 -43.08 -34.32 -12.67
CA ALA A 187 -42.61 -33.36 -11.66
C ALA A 187 -41.07 -33.55 -11.62
N GLY A 188 -40.18 -32.59 -11.44
CA GLY A 188 -40.09 -31.60 -10.36
C GLY A 188 -38.70 -31.76 -9.71
N THR A 189 -37.78 -30.82 -9.96
CA THR A 189 -36.73 -30.34 -9.02
C THR A 189 -36.09 -29.11 -9.67
N THR A 190 -36.53 -27.94 -9.22
CA THR A 190 -35.98 -26.63 -9.55
C THR A 190 -34.68 -26.39 -8.78
N ALA A 191 -33.55 -26.44 -9.48
CA ALA A 191 -32.35 -25.69 -9.11
C ALA A 191 -32.32 -24.45 -10.01
N ALA A 192 -32.51 -23.27 -9.41
CA ALA A 192 -32.50 -22.00 -10.11
C ALA A 192 -31.08 -21.69 -10.60
N THR A 193 -30.91 -21.81 -11.91
CA THR A 193 -29.80 -21.27 -12.69
C THR A 193 -29.92 -19.75 -12.75
N GLY A 194 -28.86 -19.04 -12.39
CA GLY A 194 -28.73 -17.62 -12.61
C GLY A 194 -27.39 -17.31 -13.25
N VAL A 195 -27.25 -17.55 -14.56
CA VAL A 195 -26.32 -16.80 -15.44
C VAL A 195 -26.83 -16.89 -16.88
N ALA A 196 -27.06 -15.74 -17.52
CA ALA A 196 -26.48 -15.38 -18.83
C ALA A 196 -27.11 -14.08 -19.33
N ASP A 197 -26.45 -12.96 -19.04
CA ASP A 197 -26.36 -11.88 -20.01
C ASP A 197 -25.08 -12.16 -20.84
N GLY A 198 -25.17 -12.07 -22.17
CA GLY A 198 -24.16 -12.55 -23.13
C GLY A 198 -22.90 -11.68 -23.24
N GLY A 199 -22.42 -11.10 -22.13
CA GLY A 199 -21.23 -10.26 -22.07
C GLY A 199 -19.93 -11.06 -21.91
N LYS A 200 -18.81 -10.49 -22.40
CA LYS A 200 -17.47 -11.02 -22.14
C LYS A 200 -17.21 -11.13 -20.62
N PRO A 201 -16.54 -12.18 -20.13
CA PRO A 201 -16.15 -12.26 -18.72
C PRO A 201 -15.34 -11.03 -18.31
N SER A 202 -15.59 -10.46 -17.14
CA SER A 202 -14.91 -9.26 -16.65
C SER A 202 -14.02 -9.59 -15.46
N LEU A 203 -12.76 -9.14 -15.50
CA LEU A 203 -11.76 -9.26 -14.45
C LEU A 203 -11.18 -7.89 -14.11
N VAL A 204 -10.60 -7.76 -12.92
CA VAL A 204 -9.78 -6.59 -12.55
C VAL A 204 -8.41 -7.04 -12.08
N ALA A 205 -7.39 -6.22 -12.28
CA ALA A 205 -6.05 -6.46 -11.76
C ALA A 205 -5.48 -5.25 -11.03
N VAL A 206 -4.57 -5.50 -10.09
CA VAL A 206 -3.70 -4.48 -9.50
C VAL A 206 -2.26 -4.92 -9.66
N THR A 207 -1.42 -4.03 -10.20
CA THR A 207 0.02 -4.26 -10.32
C THR A 207 0.80 -3.29 -9.45
N ALA A 208 1.84 -3.77 -8.75
CA ALA A 208 2.64 -2.91 -7.87
C ALA A 208 4.03 -3.50 -7.61
N CYS A 209 5.09 -2.72 -7.82
CA CYS A 209 6.44 -3.11 -7.44
C CYS A 209 7.10 -2.06 -6.52
N PRO A 210 8.15 -2.40 -5.76
CA PRO A 210 8.77 -1.50 -4.79
C PRO A 210 9.23 -0.18 -5.42
N THR A 211 9.79 -0.22 -6.62
CA THR A 211 10.22 0.99 -7.34
C THR A 211 9.08 1.63 -8.10
N GLY A 212 8.09 0.86 -8.55
CA GLY A 212 6.93 1.34 -9.30
C GLY A 212 7.29 1.88 -10.69
N ILE A 213 8.42 1.49 -11.29
CA ILE A 213 8.92 2.09 -12.54
C ILE A 213 8.70 1.19 -13.76
N ALA A 214 9.30 0.00 -13.80
CA ALA A 214 9.24 -0.88 -14.97
C ALA A 214 8.27 -2.04 -14.75
N HIS A 215 8.56 -2.90 -13.77
CA HIS A 215 7.79 -4.14 -13.57
C HIS A 215 6.30 -3.91 -13.27
N THR A 216 5.91 -2.79 -12.66
CA THR A 216 4.49 -2.44 -12.45
C THR A 216 3.73 -2.28 -13.77
N TYR A 217 4.30 -1.55 -14.72
CA TYR A 217 3.65 -1.30 -16.01
C TYR A 217 3.80 -2.48 -16.95
N MET A 218 4.96 -3.16 -16.95
CA MET A 218 5.17 -4.40 -17.72
C MET A 218 4.21 -5.52 -17.31
N ALA A 219 3.97 -5.69 -16.01
CA ALA A 219 2.99 -6.65 -15.51
C ALA A 219 1.56 -6.31 -15.95
N ALA A 220 1.22 -5.02 -15.99
CA ALA A 220 -0.09 -4.56 -16.44
C ALA A 220 -0.29 -4.84 -17.93
N GLU A 221 0.67 -4.42 -18.77
CA GLU A 221 0.66 -4.67 -20.21
C GLU A 221 0.59 -6.17 -20.53
N ALA A 222 1.31 -7.01 -19.79
CA ALA A 222 1.28 -8.46 -19.98
C ALA A 222 -0.08 -9.08 -19.65
N LEU A 223 -0.73 -8.63 -18.56
CA LEU A 223 -2.08 -9.07 -18.19
C LEU A 223 -3.13 -8.57 -19.18
N GLU A 224 -3.04 -7.32 -19.64
CA GLU A 224 -3.94 -6.75 -20.66
C GLU A 224 -3.85 -7.55 -21.96
N ALA A 225 -2.63 -7.86 -22.42
CA ALA A 225 -2.42 -8.66 -23.62
C ALA A 225 -2.96 -10.09 -23.48
N ALA A 226 -2.81 -10.72 -22.31
CA ALA A 226 -3.35 -12.05 -22.04
C ALA A 226 -4.89 -12.06 -21.95
N ALA A 227 -5.48 -11.04 -21.34
CA ALA A 227 -6.93 -10.89 -21.27
C ALA A 227 -7.55 -10.70 -22.67
N GLU A 228 -6.90 -9.90 -23.53
CA GLU A 228 -7.33 -9.71 -24.91
C GLU A 228 -7.32 -11.03 -25.69
N ARG A 229 -6.25 -11.83 -25.56
CA ARG A 229 -6.16 -13.19 -26.16
C ARG A 229 -7.26 -14.13 -25.65
N ALA A 230 -7.58 -14.06 -24.36
CA ALA A 230 -8.61 -14.88 -23.73
C ALA A 230 -10.04 -14.37 -23.97
N GLY A 231 -10.22 -13.22 -24.63
CA GLY A 231 -11.53 -12.62 -24.87
C GLY A 231 -12.19 -12.06 -23.60
N VAL A 232 -11.40 -11.70 -22.59
CA VAL A 232 -11.82 -11.22 -21.27
C VAL A 232 -11.71 -9.69 -21.22
N ASP A 233 -12.69 -9.02 -20.63
CA ASP A 233 -12.59 -7.60 -20.28
C ASP A 233 -11.74 -7.45 -19.01
N LEU A 234 -10.56 -6.84 -19.11
CA LEU A 234 -9.67 -6.60 -17.97
C LEU A 234 -9.40 -5.11 -17.80
N GLN A 235 -9.58 -4.62 -16.57
CA GLN A 235 -9.08 -3.30 -16.17
C GLN A 235 -7.97 -3.43 -15.13
N VAL A 236 -6.85 -2.76 -15.35
CA VAL A 236 -5.66 -2.83 -14.48
C VAL A 236 -5.43 -1.52 -13.73
N GLU A 237 -5.35 -1.60 -12.40
CA GLU A 237 -4.88 -0.53 -11.52
C GLU A 237 -3.35 -0.61 -11.38
N THR A 238 -2.61 0.30 -12.01
CA THR A 238 -1.16 0.39 -11.81
C THR A 238 -0.85 1.24 -10.57
N GLN A 239 -0.29 0.63 -9.53
CA GLN A 239 0.17 1.35 -8.32
C GLN A 239 1.67 1.63 -8.42
N GLY A 240 2.02 2.51 -9.38
CA GLY A 240 3.40 2.84 -9.74
C GLY A 240 3.94 4.16 -9.18
N SER A 241 5.17 4.48 -9.55
CA SER A 241 5.89 5.72 -9.18
C SER A 241 5.32 6.96 -9.85
N ALA A 242 4.63 6.82 -10.99
CA ALA A 242 3.93 7.91 -11.66
C ALA A 242 2.52 8.18 -11.07
N GLY A 243 2.20 7.56 -9.93
CA GLY A 243 0.88 7.60 -9.30
C GLY A 243 -0.01 6.42 -9.70
N SER A 244 -1.21 6.36 -9.10
CA SER A 244 -2.26 5.38 -9.41
C SER A 244 -3.53 6.07 -9.85
N THR A 245 -4.26 5.46 -10.79
CA THR A 245 -5.66 5.80 -11.09
C THR A 245 -6.55 4.66 -10.55
N PRO A 246 -7.19 4.84 -9.38
CA PRO A 246 -7.96 3.76 -8.76
C PRO A 246 -9.13 3.28 -9.63
N LEU A 247 -9.39 1.97 -9.63
CA LEU A 247 -10.54 1.39 -10.32
C LEU A 247 -11.86 1.85 -9.70
N ALA A 248 -12.86 2.07 -10.55
CA ALA A 248 -14.20 2.48 -10.12
C ALA A 248 -14.89 1.35 -9.32
N PRO A 249 -15.66 1.69 -8.25
CA PRO A 249 -16.38 0.69 -7.46
C PRO A 249 -17.29 -0.22 -8.29
N ASP A 250 -17.97 0.33 -9.30
CA ASP A 250 -18.83 -0.42 -10.21
C ASP A 250 -18.05 -1.41 -11.09
N THR A 251 -16.81 -1.08 -11.47
CA THR A 251 -15.93 -2.01 -12.19
C THR A 251 -15.56 -3.18 -11.27
N ILE A 252 -15.16 -2.89 -10.03
CA ILE A 252 -14.79 -3.90 -9.05
C ILE A 252 -15.99 -4.82 -8.72
N SER A 253 -17.18 -4.25 -8.55
CA SER A 253 -18.38 -5.01 -8.21
C SER A 253 -18.84 -5.94 -9.33
N ARG A 254 -18.66 -5.56 -10.60
CA ARG A 254 -19.00 -6.40 -11.78
C ARG A 254 -17.95 -7.46 -12.12
N ALA A 255 -16.70 -7.31 -11.68
CA ALA A 255 -15.64 -8.26 -12.00
C ALA A 255 -15.85 -9.62 -11.32
N GLY A 256 -15.60 -10.72 -12.02
CA GLY A 256 -15.73 -12.09 -11.50
C GLY A 256 -14.62 -12.47 -10.52
N ALA A 257 -13.42 -11.96 -10.71
CA ALA A 257 -12.26 -12.16 -9.82
C ALA A 257 -11.28 -10.97 -9.92
N VAL A 258 -10.35 -10.89 -8.97
CA VAL A 258 -9.26 -9.90 -8.93
C VAL A 258 -7.89 -10.57 -9.02
N ILE A 259 -6.98 -10.00 -9.81
CA ILE A 259 -5.58 -10.41 -9.91
C ILE A 259 -4.71 -9.40 -9.15
N PHE A 260 -3.98 -9.84 -8.14
CA PHE A 260 -2.94 -9.04 -7.47
C PHE A 260 -1.56 -9.52 -7.94
N ALA A 261 -0.99 -8.82 -8.91
CA ALA A 261 0.40 -9.02 -9.33
C ALA A 261 1.29 -7.98 -8.66
N VAL A 262 1.69 -8.25 -7.41
CA VAL A 262 2.32 -7.26 -6.55
C VAL A 262 3.51 -7.83 -5.77
N ASP A 263 4.60 -7.06 -5.74
CA ASP A 263 5.79 -7.32 -4.89
C ASP A 263 5.76 -6.46 -3.60
N VAL A 264 4.72 -5.66 -3.43
CA VAL A 264 4.45 -4.80 -2.28
C VAL A 264 2.96 -4.85 -1.93
N GLY A 265 2.58 -4.43 -0.72
CA GLY A 265 1.18 -4.42 -0.31
C GLY A 265 0.27 -3.61 -1.25
N VAL A 266 -0.93 -4.14 -1.51
CA VAL A 266 -1.97 -3.49 -2.32
C VAL A 266 -2.63 -2.37 -1.52
N ARG A 267 -2.65 -1.14 -2.07
CA ARG A 267 -3.34 -0.01 -1.45
C ARG A 267 -4.85 -0.17 -1.55
N ASP A 268 -5.55 0.17 -0.46
CA ASP A 268 -7.00 0.10 -0.36
C ASP A 268 -7.56 -1.29 -0.78
N ARG A 269 -6.83 -2.36 -0.40
CA ARG A 269 -7.17 -3.76 -0.73
C ARG A 269 -8.57 -4.16 -0.27
N SER A 270 -9.08 -3.54 0.79
CA SER A 270 -10.43 -3.78 1.32
C SER A 270 -11.55 -3.48 0.31
N ARG A 271 -11.30 -2.65 -0.71
CA ARG A 271 -12.27 -2.41 -1.81
C ARG A 271 -12.60 -3.66 -2.61
N PHE A 272 -11.73 -4.68 -2.55
CA PHE A 272 -11.88 -5.93 -3.27
C PHE A 272 -12.39 -7.08 -2.36
N ALA A 273 -12.73 -6.78 -1.10
CA ALA A 273 -13.14 -7.77 -0.11
C ALA A 273 -14.25 -8.70 -0.62
N GLY A 274 -14.08 -10.01 -0.39
CA GLY A 274 -15.02 -11.04 -0.82
C GLY A 274 -14.92 -11.49 -2.28
N LYS A 275 -14.15 -10.81 -3.14
CA LYS A 275 -13.90 -11.27 -4.52
C LYS A 275 -12.96 -12.48 -4.53
N PRO A 276 -13.17 -13.48 -5.41
CA PRO A 276 -12.17 -14.48 -5.71
C PRO A 276 -10.88 -13.81 -6.18
N MET A 277 -9.72 -14.31 -5.74
CA MET A 277 -8.44 -13.66 -6.01
C MET A 277 -7.36 -14.62 -6.50
N VAL A 278 -6.55 -14.13 -7.44
CA VAL A 278 -5.24 -14.70 -7.81
C VAL A 278 -4.17 -13.74 -7.31
N THR A 279 -3.13 -14.24 -6.65
CA THR A 279 -2.04 -13.40 -6.13
C THR A 279 -0.68 -13.93 -6.56
N SER A 280 0.22 -13.03 -6.94
CA SER A 280 1.61 -13.33 -7.31
C SER A 280 2.47 -12.07 -7.27
N GLY A 281 3.79 -12.21 -7.45
CA GLY A 281 4.69 -11.07 -7.71
C GLY A 281 4.57 -10.54 -9.14
N VAL A 282 5.03 -9.31 -9.40
CA VAL A 282 4.93 -8.67 -10.75
C VAL A 282 5.69 -9.42 -11.84
N LYS A 283 6.61 -10.32 -11.48
CA LYS A 283 7.32 -11.18 -12.44
C LYS A 283 6.41 -12.24 -13.07
N ARG A 284 5.49 -12.84 -12.32
CA ARG A 284 4.63 -13.93 -12.83
C ARG A 284 3.78 -13.52 -14.05
N PRO A 285 3.09 -12.37 -14.10
CA PRO A 285 2.38 -11.99 -15.31
C PRO A 285 3.33 -11.68 -16.49
N ILE A 286 4.56 -11.23 -16.24
CA ILE A 286 5.52 -11.00 -17.32
C ILE A 286 5.92 -12.34 -17.98
N ASP A 287 6.06 -13.39 -17.17
CA ASP A 287 6.49 -14.71 -17.64
C ASP A 287 5.32 -15.62 -18.05
N ASP A 288 4.13 -15.47 -17.44
CA ASP A 288 3.02 -16.43 -17.48
C ASP A 288 1.63 -15.76 -17.26
N ALA A 289 1.36 -14.66 -17.96
CA ALA A 289 0.07 -13.95 -17.83
C ALA A 289 -1.14 -14.80 -18.27
N ASP A 290 -1.02 -15.64 -19.30
CA ASP A 290 -2.15 -16.44 -19.80
C ASP A 290 -2.66 -17.42 -18.75
N ALA A 291 -1.77 -18.11 -18.03
CA ALA A 291 -2.17 -19.00 -16.95
C ALA A 291 -2.81 -18.22 -15.78
N MET A 292 -2.34 -17.01 -15.50
CA MET A 292 -2.95 -16.16 -14.47
C MET A 292 -4.37 -15.73 -14.83
N ILE A 293 -4.63 -15.38 -16.09
CA ILE A 293 -5.99 -15.06 -16.58
C ILE A 293 -6.88 -16.30 -16.51
N ALA A 294 -6.40 -17.45 -16.97
CA ALA A 294 -7.15 -18.71 -16.92
C ALA A 294 -7.48 -19.12 -15.47
N GLU A 295 -6.53 -18.95 -14.55
CA GLU A 295 -6.72 -19.20 -13.12
C GLU A 295 -7.78 -18.26 -12.52
N ALA A 296 -7.74 -16.98 -12.87
CA ALA A 296 -8.72 -16.00 -12.40
C ALA A 296 -10.14 -16.28 -12.94
N LEU A 297 -10.27 -16.70 -14.19
CA LEU A 297 -11.55 -17.14 -14.76
C LEU A 297 -12.09 -18.39 -14.07
N ARG A 298 -11.22 -19.37 -13.77
CA ARG A 298 -11.61 -20.56 -13.02
C ARG A 298 -12.14 -20.20 -11.64
N TYR A 299 -11.46 -19.28 -10.94
CA TYR A 299 -11.91 -18.79 -9.63
C TYR A 299 -13.20 -17.96 -9.69
N ALA A 300 -13.43 -17.23 -10.78
CA ALA A 300 -14.69 -16.55 -11.02
C ALA A 300 -15.86 -17.55 -11.25
N GLY A 301 -15.58 -18.69 -11.90
CA GLY A 301 -16.57 -19.75 -12.18
C GLY A 301 -16.94 -20.63 -10.97
N ASP A 302 -16.04 -20.77 -9.98
CA ASP A 302 -16.31 -21.42 -8.70
C ASP A 302 -15.89 -20.52 -7.51
N PRO A 303 -16.72 -19.52 -7.14
CA PRO A 303 -16.37 -18.63 -6.04
C PRO A 303 -16.30 -19.31 -4.68
N ALA A 304 -16.97 -20.45 -4.47
CA ALA A 304 -17.08 -21.11 -3.16
C ALA A 304 -15.80 -21.88 -2.80
N GLY A 305 -15.11 -22.44 -3.80
CA GLY A 305 -13.83 -23.15 -3.63
C GLY A 305 -12.58 -22.29 -3.80
N SER A 306 -12.71 -20.98 -4.03
CA SER A 306 -11.60 -20.11 -4.42
C SER A 306 -11.04 -19.27 -3.26
N PRO A 307 -9.73 -18.96 -3.24
CA PRO A 307 -9.17 -17.96 -2.33
C PRO A 307 -9.87 -16.61 -2.55
N ARG A 308 -10.25 -15.94 -1.45
CA ARG A 308 -10.94 -14.64 -1.50
C ARG A 308 -10.15 -13.57 -0.77
N VAL A 309 -10.39 -12.33 -1.15
CA VAL A 309 -9.84 -11.17 -0.42
C VAL A 309 -10.45 -11.12 0.98
N GLU A 310 -9.59 -11.22 2.00
CA GLU A 310 -9.97 -11.13 3.41
C GLU A 310 -10.51 -9.73 3.76
N GLY A 311 -11.55 -9.70 4.60
CA GLY A 311 -12.20 -8.49 5.09
C GLY A 311 -13.69 -8.44 4.77
N GLN A 312 -14.44 -7.64 5.53
CA GLN A 312 -15.77 -7.21 5.09
C GLN A 312 -15.57 -6.12 4.04
N ALA A 313 -16.26 -6.23 2.90
CA ALA A 313 -16.51 -5.06 2.08
C ALA A 313 -17.17 -4.06 3.03
N GLY A 314 -16.46 -2.98 3.36
CA GLY A 314 -17.06 -1.93 4.16
C GLY A 314 -18.41 -1.61 3.52
N ALA A 315 -19.44 -1.40 4.33
CA ALA A 315 -20.67 -0.79 3.88
C ALA A 315 -20.37 0.64 3.40
N ALA A 316 -19.62 0.76 2.31
CA ALA A 316 -19.60 1.89 1.44
C ALA A 316 -20.88 1.72 0.63
N ASP A 317 -21.93 2.35 1.16
CA ASP A 317 -23.12 2.81 0.48
C ASP A 317 -23.30 2.20 -0.92
N ALA A 318 -24.14 1.17 -1.02
CA ALA A 318 -24.51 0.49 -2.27
C ALA A 318 -25.39 1.39 -3.18
N GLY A 319 -25.09 2.69 -3.24
CA GLY A 319 -25.91 3.69 -3.88
C GLY A 319 -25.25 5.05 -4.03
N VAL A 320 -23.98 5.14 -4.48
CA VAL A 320 -23.48 6.41 -5.04
C VAL A 320 -22.51 6.17 -6.20
N THR A 321 -23.03 6.34 -7.42
CA THR A 321 -22.29 6.48 -8.69
C THR A 321 -21.51 7.81 -8.79
N GLY A 322 -20.95 8.29 -7.68
CA GLY A 322 -20.41 9.64 -7.56
C GLY A 322 -18.95 9.64 -7.13
N GLN A 323 -18.17 10.55 -7.73
CA GLN A 323 -16.84 10.92 -7.27
C GLN A 323 -16.80 11.06 -5.74
N GLU A 324 -15.71 10.59 -5.11
CA GLU A 324 -15.45 10.74 -3.67
C GLU A 324 -15.80 12.17 -3.25
N THR A 325 -16.76 12.33 -2.33
CA THR A 325 -17.17 13.66 -1.87
C THR A 325 -15.96 14.38 -1.27
N TRP A 326 -15.90 15.70 -1.43
CA TRP A 326 -14.78 16.49 -0.88
C TRP A 326 -14.56 16.23 0.62
N GLY A 327 -15.64 16.02 1.37
CA GLY A 327 -15.59 15.61 2.78
C GLY A 327 -14.98 14.22 2.99
N GLY A 328 -15.38 13.23 2.17
CA GLY A 328 -14.79 11.87 2.20
C GLY A 328 -13.28 11.89 1.92
N ARG A 329 -12.86 12.64 0.90
CA ARG A 329 -11.45 12.79 0.51
C ARG A 329 -10.63 13.46 1.62
N THR A 330 -11.15 14.55 2.19
CA THR A 330 -10.47 15.27 3.29
C THR A 330 -10.31 14.37 4.51
N ARG A 331 -11.37 13.63 4.88
CA ARG A 331 -11.32 12.64 5.96
C ARG A 331 -10.25 11.58 5.71
N ARG A 332 -10.25 10.96 4.53
CA ARG A 332 -9.27 9.92 4.16
C ARG A 332 -7.83 10.44 4.30
N VAL A 333 -7.54 11.60 3.73
CA VAL A 333 -6.20 12.21 3.75
C VAL A 333 -5.68 12.41 5.18
N LEU A 334 -6.51 13.01 6.05
CA LEU A 334 -6.13 13.25 7.45
C LEU A 334 -5.97 11.94 8.22
N MET A 335 -6.86 10.96 8.00
CA MET A 335 -6.80 9.66 8.67
C MET A 335 -5.59 8.83 8.25
N THR A 336 -5.15 8.93 7.00
CA THR A 336 -3.90 8.31 6.54
C THR A 336 -2.72 8.91 7.32
N GLY A 337 -2.62 10.24 7.38
CA GLY A 337 -1.61 10.92 8.18
C GLY A 337 -1.56 10.42 9.62
N VAL A 338 -2.71 10.43 10.30
CA VAL A 338 -2.85 9.95 11.68
C VAL A 338 -2.37 8.50 11.82
N SER A 339 -2.88 7.60 10.97
CA SER A 339 -2.64 6.16 11.14
C SER A 339 -1.16 5.80 11.00
N TYR A 340 -0.42 6.48 10.12
CA TYR A 340 1.01 6.26 9.96
C TYR A 340 1.87 7.01 10.98
N MET A 341 1.32 8.00 11.69
CA MET A 341 1.98 8.69 12.81
C MET A 341 1.95 7.86 14.11
N ILE A 342 0.85 7.12 14.36
CA ILE A 342 0.64 6.37 15.61
C ILE A 342 1.83 5.47 16.00
N PRO A 343 2.47 4.69 15.11
CA PRO A 343 3.62 3.88 15.48
C PRO A 343 4.80 4.67 16.07
N PHE A 344 5.04 5.89 15.57
CA PHE A 344 6.11 6.76 16.09
C PHE A 344 5.80 7.26 17.50
N VAL A 345 4.55 7.67 17.72
CA VAL A 345 4.05 8.09 19.03
C VAL A 345 4.14 6.93 20.03
N ALA A 346 3.67 5.74 19.65
CA ALA A 346 3.66 4.58 20.52
C ALA A 346 5.08 4.15 20.88
N ALA A 347 5.97 3.98 19.89
CA ALA A 347 7.36 3.60 20.12
C ALA A 347 8.10 4.67 20.94
N GLY A 348 7.99 5.94 20.55
CA GLY A 348 8.68 7.04 21.21
C GLY A 348 8.21 7.25 22.65
N GLY A 349 6.89 7.36 22.84
CA GLY A 349 6.31 7.62 24.15
C GLY A 349 6.44 6.45 25.12
N LEU A 350 6.37 5.20 24.66
CA LEU A 350 6.59 4.05 25.53
C LEU A 350 8.07 3.93 25.96
N LEU A 351 9.02 4.20 25.06
CA LEU A 351 10.44 4.23 25.40
C LEU A 351 10.77 5.36 26.38
N ILE A 352 10.18 6.55 26.21
CA ILE A 352 10.29 7.64 27.19
C ILE A 352 9.68 7.22 28.53
N ALA A 353 8.51 6.59 28.54
CA ALA A 353 7.91 6.11 29.77
C ALA A 353 8.81 5.07 30.48
N LEU A 354 9.33 4.09 29.75
CA LEU A 354 10.26 3.10 30.29
C LEU A 354 11.56 3.75 30.77
N SER A 355 12.01 4.83 30.13
CA SER A 355 13.18 5.58 30.63
C SER A 355 12.94 6.16 32.03
N PHE A 356 11.73 6.64 32.31
CA PHE A 356 11.38 7.13 33.66
C PHE A 356 11.26 6.00 34.66
N LEU A 357 10.73 4.84 34.24
CA LEU A 357 10.70 3.65 35.08
C LEU A 357 12.11 3.20 35.49
N LEU A 358 13.08 3.29 34.58
CA LEU A 358 14.45 2.79 34.79
C LEU A 358 15.39 3.83 35.42
N GLY A 359 15.36 5.07 34.93
CA GLY A 359 16.32 6.12 35.28
C GLY A 359 15.75 7.22 36.18
N GLY A 360 14.46 7.17 36.54
CA GLY A 360 13.78 8.26 37.24
C GLY A 360 13.34 9.38 36.30
N TYR A 361 12.51 10.30 36.79
CA TYR A 361 12.05 11.46 36.02
C TYR A 361 13.19 12.46 35.75
N GLU A 362 14.21 12.45 36.61
CA GLU A 362 15.38 13.31 36.56
C GLU A 362 16.25 13.02 35.33
N ILE A 363 16.11 11.84 34.72
CA ILE A 363 16.89 11.41 33.55
C ILE A 363 16.82 12.41 32.39
N VAL A 364 15.76 13.21 32.31
CA VAL A 364 15.58 14.29 31.31
C VAL A 364 16.73 15.32 31.34
N GLY A 365 17.41 15.51 32.48
CA GLY A 365 18.57 16.39 32.59
C GLY A 365 19.84 15.75 32.01
N PRO A 366 20.36 14.68 32.64
CA PRO A 366 21.69 14.16 32.36
C PRO A 366 21.74 13.07 31.27
N TYR A 367 20.63 12.69 30.62
CA TYR A 367 20.62 11.58 29.64
C TYR A 367 21.71 11.70 28.56
N GLY A 368 22.02 12.91 28.10
CA GLY A 368 23.03 13.17 27.07
C GLY A 368 24.45 12.91 27.59
N ASP A 369 24.76 13.45 28.76
CA ASP A 369 26.06 13.25 29.43
C ASP A 369 26.25 11.77 29.76
N ILE A 370 25.21 11.11 30.28
CA ILE A 370 25.24 9.68 30.58
C ILE A 370 25.51 8.86 29.32
N ALA A 371 24.84 9.13 28.21
CA ALA A 371 25.00 8.35 26.99
C ALA A 371 26.35 8.57 26.29
N VAL A 372 26.97 9.74 26.46
CA VAL A 372 28.25 10.07 25.83
C VAL A 372 29.45 9.69 26.72
N SER A 373 29.32 9.86 28.03
CA SER A 373 30.43 9.68 28.98
C SER A 373 30.51 8.28 29.59
N HIS A 374 29.46 7.46 29.46
CA HIS A 374 29.41 6.12 30.05
C HIS A 374 29.15 5.04 29.00
N THR A 375 29.44 3.79 29.37
CA THR A 375 29.18 2.61 28.54
C THR A 375 28.57 1.49 29.38
N ILE A 376 28.15 0.39 28.75
CA ILE A 376 27.68 -0.79 29.51
C ILE A 376 28.77 -1.40 30.43
N PHE A 377 30.05 -1.09 30.17
CA PHE A 377 31.19 -1.55 30.97
C PHE A 377 31.72 -0.48 31.94
N ASP A 378 31.20 0.74 31.87
CA ASP A 378 31.56 1.87 32.71
C ASP A 378 30.29 2.66 33.06
N LEU A 379 29.60 2.19 34.10
CA LEU A 379 28.25 2.64 34.43
C LEU A 379 28.25 3.98 35.19
N PRO A 380 27.25 4.84 34.97
CA PRO A 380 27.11 6.09 35.71
C PRO A 380 26.84 5.80 37.19
N ASP A 381 27.30 6.70 38.06
CA ASP A 381 26.85 6.76 39.46
C ASP A 381 25.53 7.56 39.51
N PRO A 382 24.37 6.94 39.79
CA PRO A 382 23.09 7.65 39.82
C PRO A 382 23.07 8.82 40.81
N ALA A 383 23.75 8.71 41.95
CA ALA A 383 23.78 9.77 42.96
C ALA A 383 24.53 11.01 42.46
N ALA A 384 25.63 10.82 41.71
CA ALA A 384 26.40 11.91 41.14
C ALA A 384 25.61 12.74 40.10
N TYR A 385 24.64 12.11 39.43
CA TYR A 385 23.76 12.74 38.45
C TYR A 385 22.41 13.18 39.03
N GLY A 386 22.19 13.05 40.34
CA GLY A 386 20.92 13.41 41.00
C GLY A 386 19.74 12.53 40.58
N LEU A 387 20.00 11.29 40.17
CA LEU A 387 18.97 10.32 39.76
C LEU A 387 18.43 9.55 40.97
N ASP A 388 17.78 10.27 41.89
CA ASP A 388 17.29 9.73 43.17
C ASP A 388 16.25 8.60 42.96
N HIS A 389 15.55 8.61 41.83
CA HIS A 389 14.53 7.64 41.47
C HIS A 389 14.99 6.59 40.45
N ALA A 390 16.30 6.48 40.19
CA ALA A 390 16.81 5.38 39.38
C ALA A 390 16.39 4.03 39.98
N LEU A 391 15.92 3.13 39.13
CA LEU A 391 15.38 1.85 39.56
C LEU A 391 16.45 1.06 40.32
N LEU A 392 16.13 0.70 41.57
CA LEU A 392 17.06 0.02 42.49
C LEU A 392 18.34 0.82 42.80
N GLY A 393 18.39 2.12 42.51
CA GLY A 393 19.61 2.93 42.63
C GLY A 393 20.73 2.45 41.71
N SER A 394 20.40 1.77 40.60
CA SER A 394 21.39 1.09 39.75
C SER A 394 21.94 1.99 38.65
N GLY A 395 23.28 2.08 38.56
CA GLY A 395 23.96 2.72 37.42
C GLY A 395 23.62 2.10 36.07
N PHE A 396 23.38 0.78 36.03
CA PHE A 396 22.93 0.09 34.82
C PHE A 396 21.53 0.56 34.39
N MET A 397 20.59 0.68 35.33
CA MET A 397 19.24 1.14 35.03
C MET A 397 19.22 2.61 34.63
N ALA A 398 20.05 3.45 35.26
CA ALA A 398 20.26 4.84 34.84
C ALA A 398 20.80 4.92 33.40
N TYR A 399 21.81 4.10 33.06
CA TYR A 399 22.37 4.05 31.71
C TYR A 399 21.34 3.59 30.66
N VAL A 400 20.66 2.46 30.90
CA VAL A 400 19.61 1.96 29.99
C VAL A 400 18.46 2.97 29.89
N GLY A 401 18.08 3.60 31.00
CA GLY A 401 17.11 4.69 31.04
C GLY A 401 17.50 5.84 30.11
N ALA A 402 18.73 6.35 30.21
CA ALA A 402 19.25 7.39 29.32
C ALA A 402 19.17 6.98 27.83
N LEU A 403 19.57 5.75 27.49
CA LEU A 403 19.49 5.25 26.12
C LEU A 403 18.05 5.16 25.62
N PHE A 404 17.13 4.64 26.43
CA PHE A 404 15.71 4.56 26.10
C PHE A 404 15.11 5.96 25.92
N PHE A 405 15.52 6.92 26.74
CA PHE A 405 15.11 8.31 26.60
C PHE A 405 15.58 8.89 25.25
N ILE A 406 16.82 8.66 24.83
CA ILE A 406 17.35 9.13 23.55
C ILE A 406 16.60 8.52 22.36
N ILE A 407 16.45 7.19 22.34
CA ILE A 407 15.77 6.48 21.26
C ILE A 407 14.31 6.92 21.23
N GLY A 408 13.67 6.97 22.39
CA GLY A 408 12.30 7.42 22.57
C GLY A 408 12.12 8.84 22.04
N LYS A 409 12.93 9.80 22.51
CA LYS A 409 12.92 11.20 22.07
C LYS A 409 13.14 11.34 20.56
N THR A 410 13.97 10.49 19.96
CA THR A 410 14.22 10.49 18.51
C THR A 410 13.00 10.01 17.72
N ALA A 411 12.45 8.85 18.08
CA ALA A 411 11.23 8.32 17.44
C ALA A 411 10.07 9.32 17.59
N PHE A 412 10.01 9.94 18.75
CA PHE A 412 9.00 10.93 19.09
C PHE A 412 9.16 12.23 18.28
N ALA A 413 10.37 12.76 18.10
CA ALA A 413 10.59 13.95 17.25
C ALA A 413 10.14 13.76 15.79
N LEU A 414 10.03 12.51 15.32
CA LEU A 414 9.62 12.18 13.95
C LEU A 414 8.10 12.08 13.77
N PHE A 415 7.27 12.13 14.82
CA PHE A 415 5.84 11.94 14.65
C PHE A 415 5.18 13.07 13.83
N ILE A 416 5.55 14.34 14.07
CA ILE A 416 5.03 15.50 13.30
C ILE A 416 5.48 15.44 11.83
N PRO A 417 6.77 15.20 11.52
CA PRO A 417 7.23 14.89 10.16
C PRO A 417 6.47 13.75 9.49
N ALA A 418 6.27 12.63 10.20
CA ALA A 418 5.55 11.48 9.67
C ALA A 418 4.10 11.85 9.36
N PHE A 419 3.42 12.53 10.29
CA PHE A 419 2.05 12.97 10.09
C PHE A 419 1.86 13.82 8.82
N ALA A 420 2.69 14.87 8.64
CA ALA A 420 2.66 15.70 7.45
C ALA A 420 3.06 14.94 6.18
N GLY A 421 4.10 14.09 6.27
CA GLY A 421 4.56 13.21 5.21
C GLY A 421 3.47 12.29 4.67
N TYR A 422 2.72 11.66 5.58
CA TYR A 422 1.66 10.73 5.21
C TYR A 422 0.35 11.42 4.80
N ILE A 423 0.10 12.66 5.22
CA ILE A 423 -0.92 13.53 4.60
C ILE A 423 -0.55 13.82 3.14
N ALA A 424 0.69 14.25 2.90
CA ALA A 424 1.17 14.55 1.55
C ALA A 424 1.13 13.30 0.65
N TYR A 425 1.54 12.14 1.20
CA TYR A 425 1.42 10.84 0.56
C TYR A 425 -0.03 10.48 0.21
N ALA A 426 -0.99 10.75 1.10
CA ALA A 426 -2.39 10.44 0.82
C ALA A 426 -3.00 11.27 -0.34
N ILE A 427 -2.37 12.41 -0.67
CA ILE A 427 -2.76 13.30 -1.77
C ILE A 427 -1.97 13.00 -3.06
N ALA A 428 -0.65 12.82 -2.95
CA ALA A 428 0.29 12.81 -4.08
C ALA A 428 1.11 11.53 -4.23
N ASP A 429 0.80 10.49 -3.44
CA ASP A 429 1.53 9.23 -3.40
C ASP A 429 2.99 9.40 -2.97
N ARG A 430 3.85 8.43 -3.32
CA ARG A 430 5.26 8.37 -2.91
C ARG A 430 6.04 9.68 -3.16
N PRO A 431 5.85 10.39 -4.29
CA PRO A 431 6.52 11.67 -4.52
C PRO A 431 6.22 12.74 -3.47
N GLY A 432 5.07 12.66 -2.79
CA GLY A 432 4.68 13.58 -1.72
C GLY A 432 5.35 13.32 -0.38
N ILE A 433 5.94 12.14 -0.15
CA ILE A 433 6.50 11.75 1.16
C ILE A 433 7.61 12.71 1.59
N ALA A 434 8.67 12.82 0.79
CA ALA A 434 9.83 13.65 1.14
C ALA A 434 9.47 15.11 1.43
N PRO A 435 8.74 15.84 0.55
CA PRO A 435 8.35 17.21 0.86
C PRO A 435 7.43 17.27 2.08
N GLY A 436 6.47 16.36 2.25
CA GLY A 436 5.62 16.35 3.44
C GLY A 436 6.42 16.19 4.75
N PHE A 437 7.43 15.31 4.77
CA PHE A 437 8.33 15.16 5.91
C PHE A 437 9.15 16.43 6.18
N VAL A 438 9.67 17.08 5.14
CA VAL A 438 10.37 18.37 5.27
C VAL A 438 9.45 19.41 5.91
N LEU A 439 8.22 19.51 5.42
CA LEU A 439 7.25 20.48 5.92
C LEU A 439 6.81 20.19 7.37
N GLY A 440 6.63 18.92 7.74
CA GLY A 440 6.39 18.54 9.13
C GLY A 440 7.59 18.79 10.04
N GLY A 441 8.82 18.61 9.52
CA GLY A 441 10.05 18.96 10.22
C GLY A 441 10.19 20.46 10.49
N LEU A 442 9.82 21.29 9.51
CA LEU A 442 9.71 22.75 9.71
C LEU A 442 8.63 23.08 10.74
N ALA A 443 7.48 22.41 10.68
CA ALA A 443 6.39 22.65 11.62
C ALA A 443 6.77 22.32 13.06
N ALA A 444 7.59 21.29 13.26
CA ALA A 444 8.13 20.89 14.55
C ALA A 444 9.38 21.69 15.00
N ASN A 445 9.92 22.58 14.15
CA ASN A 445 11.27 23.14 14.32
C ASN A 445 12.32 22.05 14.66
N LEU A 446 12.33 20.96 13.88
CA LEU A 446 13.08 19.72 14.19
C LEU A 446 14.57 19.95 14.44
N PHE A 447 15.17 20.94 13.78
CA PHE A 447 16.58 21.29 13.93
C PHE A 447 16.86 22.36 14.99
N GLY A 448 15.85 22.78 15.76
CA GLY A 448 16.00 23.78 16.83
C GLY A 448 16.57 25.10 16.30
N VAL A 449 16.10 25.53 15.12
CA VAL A 449 16.56 26.77 14.50
C VAL A 449 16.19 27.92 15.43
N LYS A 450 17.19 28.72 15.78
CA LYS A 450 17.06 29.86 16.71
C LYS A 450 18.12 30.91 16.40
N THR A 451 17.89 32.14 16.85
CA THR A 451 18.90 33.21 16.71
C THR A 451 20.13 32.91 17.56
N SER A 452 21.30 33.32 17.08
CA SER A 452 22.53 33.31 17.88
C SER A 452 22.53 34.50 18.87
N GLY A 453 22.88 34.26 20.13
CA GLY A 453 22.99 35.28 21.18
C GLY A 453 22.57 34.79 22.56
N ASP A 454 22.73 35.64 23.59
CA ASP A 454 22.44 35.31 25.00
C ASP A 454 20.94 35.15 25.29
N SER A 455 20.07 35.58 24.38
CA SER A 455 18.62 35.41 24.45
C SER A 455 18.11 34.89 23.09
N PRO A 456 18.28 33.59 22.82
CA PRO A 456 17.90 33.01 21.55
C PRO A 456 16.39 33.07 21.35
N ILE A 457 15.97 33.46 20.14
CA ILE A 457 14.58 33.46 19.70
C ILE A 457 14.40 32.27 18.77
N ASP A 458 13.50 31.35 19.12
CA ASP A 458 13.23 30.16 18.32
C ASP A 458 12.50 30.51 17.02
N PHE A 459 12.81 29.73 15.98
CA PHE A 459 12.02 29.69 14.76
C PHE A 459 10.60 29.21 15.10
N PRO A 460 9.54 29.79 14.50
CA PRO A 460 8.16 29.47 14.84
C PRO A 460 7.84 27.97 14.72
N ALA A 461 7.57 27.33 15.85
CA ALA A 461 7.13 25.93 15.91
C ALA A 461 5.61 25.87 15.74
N THR A 462 5.16 25.86 14.48
CA THR A 462 3.72 25.80 14.12
C THR A 462 3.00 24.51 14.51
N GLY A 463 3.72 23.50 15.02
CA GLY A 463 3.19 22.30 15.64
C GLY A 463 2.23 21.52 14.73
N PHE A 464 1.18 20.96 15.34
CA PHE A 464 0.21 20.12 14.65
C PHE A 464 -0.49 20.82 13.48
N LEU A 465 -0.92 22.08 13.67
CA LEU A 465 -1.65 22.81 12.65
C LEU A 465 -0.74 23.13 11.45
N GLY A 466 0.52 23.46 11.73
CA GLY A 466 1.55 23.60 10.69
C GLY A 466 1.80 22.31 9.93
N ALA A 467 1.73 21.15 10.59
CA ALA A 467 1.89 19.85 9.94
C ALA A 467 0.70 19.49 9.04
N ILE A 468 -0.54 19.80 9.44
CA ILE A 468 -1.72 19.65 8.57
C ILE A 468 -1.56 20.55 7.34
N VAL A 469 -1.36 21.85 7.56
CA VAL A 469 -1.29 22.83 6.47
C VAL A 469 -0.11 22.52 5.55
N GLY A 470 1.06 22.25 6.12
CA GLY A 470 2.27 21.90 5.39
C GLY A 470 2.16 20.59 4.63
N GLY A 471 1.59 19.54 5.23
CA GLY A 471 1.34 18.26 4.57
C GLY A 471 0.35 18.37 3.41
N VAL A 472 -0.76 19.10 3.60
CA VAL A 472 -1.73 19.36 2.53
C VAL A 472 -1.10 20.19 1.42
N LEU A 473 -0.38 21.26 1.76
CA LEU A 473 0.30 22.12 0.79
C LEU A 473 1.33 21.33 -0.04
N ALA A 474 2.17 20.53 0.62
CA ALA A 474 3.14 19.66 -0.03
C ALA A 474 2.45 18.65 -0.95
N GLY A 475 1.39 17.99 -0.47
CA GLY A 475 0.60 17.05 -1.26
C GLY A 475 -0.04 17.71 -2.49
N LEU A 476 -0.65 18.89 -2.36
CA LEU A 476 -1.27 19.58 -3.48
C LEU A 476 -0.25 20.00 -4.56
N ILE A 477 0.89 20.54 -4.15
CA ILE A 477 1.97 20.94 -5.08
C ILE A 477 2.59 19.71 -5.74
N ALA A 478 2.88 18.66 -4.97
CA ALA A 478 3.44 17.42 -5.52
C ALA A 478 2.48 16.75 -6.51
N HIS A 479 1.19 16.70 -6.19
CA HIS A 479 0.15 16.16 -7.07
C HIS A 479 0.03 17.00 -8.35
N TRP A 480 0.06 18.33 -8.23
CA TRP A 480 0.03 19.24 -9.37
C TRP A 480 1.24 19.07 -10.32
N LEU A 481 2.43 18.83 -9.77
CA LEU A 481 3.63 18.52 -10.55
C LEU A 481 3.54 17.14 -11.21
N ALA A 482 3.01 16.13 -10.51
CA ALA A 482 2.86 14.77 -11.01
C ALA A 482 1.93 14.70 -12.24
N GLN A 483 0.94 15.58 -12.34
CA GLN A 483 0.02 15.65 -13.47
C GLN A 483 0.60 16.32 -14.72
N ARG A 484 1.83 16.84 -14.66
CA ARG A 484 2.44 17.52 -15.81
C ARG A 484 2.95 16.52 -16.84
N LYS A 485 2.52 16.71 -18.09
CA LYS A 485 3.03 15.95 -19.24
C LYS A 485 4.49 16.34 -19.45
N VAL A 486 5.39 15.37 -19.29
CA VAL A 486 6.83 15.53 -19.52
C VAL A 486 7.31 14.60 -20.63
N PRO A 487 8.42 14.93 -21.32
CA PRO A 487 9.03 14.05 -22.29
C PRO A 487 9.39 12.69 -21.71
N ALA A 488 9.46 11.64 -22.55
CA ALA A 488 9.69 10.27 -22.13
C ALA A 488 10.94 10.08 -21.25
N TRP A 489 12.04 10.75 -21.60
CA TRP A 489 13.30 10.71 -20.85
C TRP A 489 13.20 11.28 -19.44
N ALA A 490 12.26 12.19 -19.18
CA ALA A 490 12.09 12.86 -17.90
C ALA A 490 11.11 12.15 -16.96
N ARG A 491 10.34 11.16 -17.44
CA ARG A 491 9.30 10.48 -16.65
C ARG A 491 9.83 9.84 -15.36
N GLY A 492 10.99 9.19 -15.43
CA GLY A 492 11.63 8.60 -14.25
C GLY A 492 12.22 9.64 -13.28
N LEU A 493 12.64 10.80 -13.79
CA LEU A 493 13.23 11.87 -12.99
C LEU A 493 12.19 12.62 -12.16
N MET A 494 10.95 12.69 -12.63
CA MET A 494 9.85 13.40 -11.97
C MET A 494 9.62 12.95 -10.51
N PRO A 495 9.27 11.68 -10.23
CA PRO A 495 9.00 11.23 -8.87
C PRO A 495 10.25 11.13 -7.98
N VAL A 496 11.44 10.98 -8.58
CA VAL A 496 12.69 10.77 -7.84
C VAL A 496 13.35 12.08 -7.42
N LEU A 497 13.36 13.09 -8.30
CA LEU A 497 14.10 14.34 -8.09
C LEU A 497 13.20 15.57 -8.18
N VAL A 498 12.50 15.75 -9.31
CA VAL A 498 11.84 17.03 -9.62
C VAL A 498 10.71 17.33 -8.64
N ILE A 499 9.80 16.37 -8.45
CA ILE A 499 8.64 16.55 -7.57
C ILE A 499 9.11 16.77 -6.11
N PRO A 500 9.95 15.92 -5.50
CA PRO A 500 10.43 16.14 -4.15
C PRO A 500 11.15 17.48 -3.96
N LEU A 501 12.06 17.84 -4.88
CA LEU A 501 12.87 19.05 -4.77
C LEU A 501 12.03 20.32 -4.91
N VAL A 502 11.27 20.42 -6.01
CA VAL A 502 10.48 21.63 -6.30
C VAL A 502 9.38 21.82 -5.26
N THR A 503 8.71 20.74 -4.87
CA THR A 503 7.68 20.79 -3.82
C THR A 503 8.28 21.26 -2.50
N SER A 504 9.43 20.72 -2.08
CA SER A 504 10.07 21.11 -0.81
C SER A 504 10.46 22.59 -0.80
N ILE A 505 11.03 23.09 -1.91
CA ILE A 505 11.41 24.50 -2.03
C ILE A 505 10.17 25.40 -1.97
N VAL A 506 9.18 25.14 -2.83
CA VAL A 506 8.01 26.02 -2.96
C VAL A 506 7.16 25.97 -1.70
N ALA A 507 6.77 24.78 -1.25
CA ALA A 507 5.96 24.63 -0.04
C ALA A 507 6.71 25.10 1.20
N GLY A 508 8.02 24.81 1.30
CA GLY A 508 8.87 25.25 2.41
C GLY A 508 8.97 26.77 2.51
N LEU A 509 9.22 27.46 1.39
CA LEU A 509 9.25 28.93 1.37
C LEU A 509 7.90 29.54 1.72
N ILE A 510 6.79 28.98 1.23
CA ILE A 510 5.45 29.44 1.61
C ILE A 510 5.22 29.26 3.12
N MET A 511 5.59 28.10 3.67
CA MET A 511 5.46 27.84 5.11
C MET A 511 6.33 28.78 5.95
N ILE A 512 7.57 29.04 5.54
CA ILE A 512 8.49 29.89 6.31
C ILE A 512 8.10 31.37 6.22
N VAL A 513 7.84 31.88 5.02
CA VAL A 513 7.71 33.31 4.76
C VAL A 513 6.28 33.80 5.02
N VAL A 514 5.27 33.01 4.65
CA VAL A 514 3.87 33.46 4.62
C VAL A 514 3.07 32.87 5.78
N LEU A 515 3.12 31.54 5.96
CA LEU A 515 2.18 30.85 6.85
C LEU A 515 2.70 30.65 8.27
N GLY A 516 4.02 30.65 8.49
CA GLY A 516 4.66 30.27 9.75
C GLY A 516 4.20 31.14 10.93
N LYS A 517 4.32 32.47 10.79
CA LYS A 517 3.92 33.39 11.87
C LYS A 517 2.41 33.36 12.17
N PRO A 518 1.49 33.44 11.19
CA PRO A 518 0.05 33.34 11.46
C PRO A 518 -0.36 32.03 12.13
N ILE A 519 0.18 30.89 11.67
CA ILE A 519 -0.15 29.59 12.26
C ILE A 519 0.40 29.51 13.69
N ASN A 520 1.62 29.97 13.93
CA ASN A 520 2.19 29.99 15.28
C ASN A 520 1.38 30.87 16.24
N TRP A 521 0.93 32.05 15.80
CA TRP A 521 0.04 32.90 16.58
C TRP A 521 -1.24 32.16 16.98
N LEU A 522 -1.88 31.48 16.01
CA LEU A 522 -3.08 30.70 16.28
C LEU A 522 -2.81 29.53 17.24
N MET A 523 -1.70 28.82 17.07
CA MET A 523 -1.27 27.76 17.99
C MET A 523 -1.09 28.29 19.41
N THR A 524 -0.42 29.43 19.60
CA THR A 524 -0.27 30.07 20.91
C THR A 524 -1.63 30.38 21.53
N GLN A 525 -2.57 30.95 20.78
CA GLN A 525 -3.93 31.24 21.28
C GLN A 525 -4.69 29.97 21.68
N LEU A 526 -4.52 28.87 20.94
CA LEU A 526 -5.13 27.59 21.29
C LEU A 526 -4.51 27.02 22.57
N THR A 527 -3.18 27.06 22.70
CA THR A 527 -2.47 26.62 23.90
C THR A 527 -2.84 27.47 25.11
N ASP A 528 -2.89 28.79 24.99
CA ASP A 528 -3.34 29.70 26.05
C ASP A 528 -4.79 29.40 26.44
N GLY A 529 -5.64 29.14 25.46
CA GLY A 529 -7.01 28.68 25.65
C GLY A 529 -7.07 27.42 26.49
N LEU A 530 -6.32 26.37 26.12
CA LEU A 530 -6.25 25.11 26.87
C LEU A 530 -5.69 25.32 28.29
N ASN A 531 -4.64 26.11 28.44
CA ASN A 531 -4.03 26.45 29.74
C ASN A 531 -4.99 27.23 30.65
N SER A 532 -5.90 28.01 30.06
CA SER A 532 -6.94 28.73 30.80
C SER A 532 -8.11 27.84 31.25
N MET A 533 -8.23 26.61 30.73
CA MET A 533 -9.29 25.69 31.09
C MET A 533 -9.06 25.13 32.50
N THR A 534 -9.73 25.72 33.49
CA THR A 534 -9.74 25.25 34.87
C THR A 534 -11.16 24.83 35.27
N GLY A 535 -11.27 23.91 36.24
CA GLY A 535 -12.55 23.51 36.81
C GLY A 535 -13.52 22.86 35.81
N SER A 536 -14.70 23.46 35.61
CA SER A 536 -15.81 22.84 34.85
C SER A 536 -15.55 22.70 33.34
N SER A 537 -14.78 23.59 32.73
CA SER A 537 -14.48 23.53 31.30
C SER A 537 -13.56 22.36 30.95
N ALA A 538 -12.59 22.05 31.81
CA ALA A 538 -11.72 20.88 31.70
C ALA A 538 -12.53 19.56 31.79
N VAL A 539 -13.53 19.50 32.69
CA VAL A 539 -14.43 18.35 32.80
C VAL A 539 -15.26 18.17 31.52
N ILE A 540 -15.81 19.25 30.96
CA ILE A 540 -16.59 19.20 29.70
C ILE A 540 -15.71 18.70 28.55
N LEU A 541 -14.45 19.16 28.46
CA LEU A 541 -13.50 18.66 27.48
C LEU A 541 -13.28 17.15 27.64
N GLY A 542 -13.08 16.68 28.88
CA GLY A 542 -12.96 15.26 29.20
C GLY A 542 -14.17 14.44 28.75
N VAL A 543 -15.39 14.94 28.97
CA VAL A 543 -16.64 14.30 28.49
C VAL A 543 -16.64 14.21 26.96
N ILE A 544 -16.33 15.31 26.26
CA ILE A 544 -16.32 15.33 24.78
C ILE A 544 -15.32 14.33 24.23
N LEU A 545 -14.08 14.34 24.75
CA LEU A 545 -13.04 13.40 24.35
C LEU A 545 -13.44 11.96 24.66
N GLY A 546 -14.08 11.72 25.80
CA GLY A 546 -14.59 10.41 26.18
C GLY A 546 -15.66 9.88 25.21
N LEU A 547 -16.59 10.75 24.79
CA LEU A 547 -17.59 10.42 23.76
C LEU A 547 -16.92 10.06 22.43
N MET A 548 -15.96 10.87 21.99
CA MET A 548 -15.26 10.66 20.72
C MET A 548 -14.47 9.35 20.70
N MET A 549 -13.81 9.00 21.80
CA MET A 549 -13.03 7.76 21.92
C MET A 549 -13.89 6.50 21.78
N ALA A 550 -15.13 6.51 22.28
CA ALA A 550 -15.99 5.33 22.25
C ALA A 550 -16.89 5.26 21.01
N PHE A 551 -17.09 6.36 20.29
CA PHE A 551 -18.10 6.47 19.22
C PHE A 551 -17.92 5.44 18.10
N ASP A 552 -16.68 5.23 17.64
CA ASP A 552 -16.36 4.32 16.52
C ASP A 552 -15.23 3.32 16.82
N MET A 553 -14.87 3.14 18.10
CA MET A 553 -14.04 2.02 18.60
C MET A 553 -12.74 1.75 17.81
N GLY A 554 -11.97 2.81 17.53
CA GLY A 554 -10.76 2.76 16.68
C GLY A 554 -10.98 3.29 15.27
N GLY A 555 -12.21 3.74 14.97
CA GLY A 555 -12.55 4.46 13.75
C GLY A 555 -12.02 5.91 13.73
N PRO A 556 -12.42 6.70 12.72
CA PRO A 556 -11.89 8.04 12.52
C PRO A 556 -12.11 9.06 13.66
N LEU A 557 -13.25 9.04 14.36
CA LEU A 557 -13.51 9.97 15.47
C LEU A 557 -12.64 9.65 16.69
N ASN A 558 -12.52 8.37 17.04
CA ASN A 558 -11.58 7.90 18.04
C ASN A 558 -10.14 8.29 17.67
N LYS A 559 -9.71 8.05 16.43
CA LYS A 559 -8.38 8.41 15.96
C LYS A 559 -8.10 9.91 16.01
N VAL A 560 -9.10 10.75 15.77
CA VAL A 560 -8.97 12.22 15.94
C VAL A 560 -8.74 12.58 17.40
N ALA A 561 -9.57 12.06 18.31
CA ALA A 561 -9.41 12.33 19.74
C ALA A 561 -8.06 11.83 20.26
N TYR A 562 -7.67 10.60 19.87
CA TYR A 562 -6.36 10.04 20.19
C TYR A 562 -5.22 10.90 19.67
N SER A 563 -5.27 11.29 18.40
CA SER A 563 -4.20 12.10 17.80
C SER A 563 -4.09 13.47 18.45
N PHE A 564 -5.21 14.12 18.74
CA PHE A 564 -5.23 15.38 19.46
C PHE A 564 -4.50 15.27 20.80
N ALA A 565 -4.80 14.22 21.58
CA ALA A 565 -4.13 13.98 22.85
C ALA A 565 -2.65 13.59 22.70
N ALA A 566 -2.35 12.62 21.85
CA ALA A 566 -1.01 12.10 21.62
C ALA A 566 -0.03 13.18 21.10
N VAL A 567 -0.50 14.05 20.22
CA VAL A 567 0.30 15.17 19.71
C VAL A 567 0.54 16.21 20.81
N GLY A 568 -0.47 16.47 21.65
CA GLY A 568 -0.34 17.36 22.81
C GLY A 568 0.69 16.86 23.81
N VAL A 569 0.67 15.56 24.15
CA VAL A 569 1.71 14.91 24.96
C VAL A 569 3.08 15.19 24.36
N GLY A 570 3.18 15.37 23.06
CA GLY A 570 4.47 15.53 22.44
C GLY A 570 5.23 16.82 22.67
N GLY A 571 4.54 17.94 22.81
CA GLY A 571 5.16 19.17 23.30
C GLY A 571 5.36 19.13 24.82
N ALA A 572 4.53 18.35 25.52
CA ALA A 572 4.35 18.39 26.96
C ALA A 572 5.02 17.25 27.75
N ALA A 573 5.53 16.21 27.11
CA ALA A 573 6.01 14.98 27.77
C ALA A 573 7.16 15.24 28.77
N LEU A 574 7.88 16.33 28.54
CA LEU A 574 9.00 16.80 29.36
C LEU A 574 8.58 17.81 30.43
N ALA A 575 7.34 18.33 30.37
CA ALA A 575 6.79 19.26 31.35
C ALA A 575 6.13 18.50 32.51
N SER A 576 6.10 19.11 33.69
CA SER A 576 5.63 18.47 34.92
C SER A 576 4.12 18.59 35.15
N ASP A 577 3.48 19.61 34.58
CA ASP A 577 2.12 20.06 34.90
C ASP A 577 1.29 20.45 33.67
N ALA A 578 1.74 20.04 32.49
CA ALA A 578 1.13 20.42 31.22
C ALA A 578 -0.29 19.86 31.04
N PRO A 579 -1.30 20.69 30.69
CA PRO A 579 -2.69 20.25 30.49
C PRO A 579 -2.86 19.14 29.46
N GLU A 580 -1.96 19.03 28.50
CA GLU A 580 -1.94 17.99 27.48
C GLU A 580 -1.77 16.59 28.07
N LEU A 581 -1.08 16.45 29.20
CA LEU A 581 -0.94 15.18 29.92
C LEU A 581 -2.27 14.73 30.54
N ARG A 582 -3.10 15.69 30.97
CA ARG A 582 -4.46 15.43 31.49
C ARG A 582 -5.42 15.03 30.38
N ILE A 583 -5.33 15.71 29.24
CA ILE A 583 -6.06 15.37 28.02
C ILE A 583 -5.72 13.94 27.59
N MET A 584 -4.45 13.55 27.62
CA MET A 584 -4.03 12.18 27.34
C MET A 584 -4.57 11.17 28.33
N ALA A 585 -4.56 11.47 29.63
CA ALA A 585 -5.16 10.61 30.64
C ALA A 585 -6.63 10.35 30.35
N ALA A 586 -7.40 11.41 30.08
CA ALA A 586 -8.83 11.32 29.79
C ALA A 586 -9.10 10.47 28.54
N VAL A 587 -8.35 10.69 27.47
CA VAL A 587 -8.44 9.93 26.22
C VAL A 587 -8.08 8.45 26.43
N MET A 588 -6.97 8.19 27.13
CA MET A 588 -6.50 6.82 27.36
C MET A 588 -7.51 6.06 28.24
N LEU A 589 -7.90 6.63 29.37
CA LEU A 589 -8.88 6.01 30.25
C LEU A 589 -10.22 5.77 29.54
N ALA A 590 -10.71 6.75 28.79
CA ALA A 590 -11.96 6.62 28.05
C ALA A 590 -11.92 5.48 27.02
N GLY A 591 -10.82 5.30 26.28
CA GLY A 591 -10.72 4.19 25.34
C GLY A 591 -10.54 2.81 26.01
N MET A 592 -10.16 2.74 27.28
CA MET A 592 -10.17 1.47 28.01
C MET A 592 -11.59 1.00 28.33
N VAL A 593 -12.54 1.92 28.48
CA VAL A 593 -13.90 1.62 28.96
C VAL A 593 -14.68 0.67 28.06
N PRO A 594 -14.81 0.87 26.73
CA PRO A 594 -15.69 0.07 25.90
C PRO A 594 -15.49 -1.46 26.02
N PRO A 595 -14.28 -2.01 25.79
CA PRO A 595 -14.06 -3.44 25.89
C PRO A 595 -14.20 -3.98 27.33
N ILE A 596 -13.81 -3.23 28.36
CA ILE A 596 -13.92 -3.67 29.77
C ILE A 596 -15.39 -3.67 30.22
N ALA A 597 -16.16 -2.65 29.87
CA ALA A 597 -17.57 -2.53 30.20
C ALA A 597 -18.38 -3.69 29.57
N LEU A 598 -18.08 -4.04 28.32
CA LEU A 598 -18.72 -5.15 27.62
C LEU A 598 -18.30 -6.50 28.20
N ALA A 599 -17.01 -6.69 28.49
CA ALA A 599 -16.52 -7.87 29.20
C ALA A 599 -17.25 -8.07 30.54
N LEU A 600 -17.36 -7.01 31.34
CA LEU A 600 -18.12 -7.03 32.60
C LEU A 600 -19.60 -7.38 32.38
N ALA A 601 -20.25 -6.76 31.38
CA ALA A 601 -21.65 -7.02 31.08
C ALA A 601 -21.91 -8.50 30.72
N THR A 602 -21.01 -9.14 29.97
CA THR A 602 -21.11 -10.57 29.63
C THR A 602 -20.99 -11.49 30.84
N VAL A 603 -20.24 -11.09 31.87
CA VAL A 603 -20.10 -11.85 33.13
C VAL A 603 -21.31 -11.65 34.03
N VAL A 604 -21.83 -10.42 34.11
CA VAL A 604 -22.96 -10.06 35.00
C VAL A 604 -24.29 -10.62 34.49
N ARG A 605 -24.53 -10.58 33.18
CA ARG A 605 -25.77 -11.09 32.55
C ARG A 605 -25.46 -11.89 31.27
N PRO A 606 -24.84 -13.08 31.37
CA PRO A 606 -24.42 -13.86 30.21
C PRO A 606 -25.57 -14.25 29.27
N GLY A 607 -26.79 -14.39 29.79
CA GLY A 607 -27.99 -14.72 28.99
C GLY A 607 -28.47 -13.62 28.04
N LEU A 608 -27.92 -12.39 28.12
CA LEU A 608 -28.23 -11.30 27.19
C LEU A 608 -27.29 -11.25 25.97
N PHE A 609 -26.29 -12.12 25.93
CA PHE A 609 -25.23 -12.12 24.93
C PHE A 609 -25.12 -13.47 24.24
N ASN A 610 -24.88 -13.44 22.92
CA ASN A 610 -24.66 -14.63 22.12
C ASN A 610 -23.28 -15.26 22.39
N ALA A 611 -23.04 -16.47 21.89
CA ALA A 611 -21.78 -17.18 22.14
C ALA A 611 -20.54 -16.40 21.63
N PRO A 612 -20.53 -15.83 20.41
CA PRO A 612 -19.46 -14.95 19.95
C PRO A 612 -19.19 -13.75 20.87
N GLU A 613 -20.24 -13.04 21.31
CA GLU A 613 -20.11 -11.91 22.24
C GLU A 613 -19.48 -12.35 23.56
N ARG A 614 -19.86 -13.50 24.13
CA ARG A 614 -19.27 -14.01 25.38
C ARG A 614 -17.81 -14.41 25.22
N GLU A 615 -17.42 -15.03 24.10
CA GLU A 615 -16.02 -15.35 23.82
C GLU A 615 -15.18 -14.08 23.64
N ASN A 616 -15.70 -13.10 22.90
CA ASN A 616 -15.06 -11.79 22.76
C ASN A 616 -14.97 -11.04 24.10
N GLY A 617 -15.93 -11.22 24.99
CA GLY A 617 -15.91 -10.64 26.35
C GLY A 617 -14.71 -11.10 27.17
N LYS A 618 -14.23 -12.34 26.99
CA LYS A 618 -13.01 -12.82 27.68
C LYS A 618 -11.78 -12.04 27.22
N ALA A 619 -11.65 -11.81 25.92
CA ALA A 619 -10.56 -11.00 25.36
C ALA A 619 -10.68 -9.52 25.73
N GLY A 620 -11.91 -9.01 25.89
CA GLY A 620 -12.20 -7.61 26.22
C GLY A 620 -11.52 -7.10 27.49
N TRP A 621 -11.29 -7.97 28.49
CA TRP A 621 -10.54 -7.60 29.70
C TRP A 621 -9.12 -7.14 29.39
N LEU A 622 -8.36 -7.96 28.65
CA LEU A 622 -6.96 -7.68 28.35
C LEU A 622 -6.83 -6.56 27.31
N LEU A 623 -7.68 -6.59 26.28
CA LEU A 623 -7.69 -5.56 25.23
C LEU A 623 -7.99 -4.19 25.85
N GLY A 624 -9.01 -4.11 26.69
CA GLY A 624 -9.35 -2.88 27.39
C GLY A 624 -8.30 -2.43 28.40
N ALA A 625 -7.73 -3.36 29.18
CA ALA A 625 -6.61 -3.06 30.06
C ALA A 625 -5.40 -2.48 29.30
N SER A 626 -5.24 -2.85 28.03
CA SER A 626 -4.17 -2.38 27.14
C SER A 626 -4.52 -1.12 26.35
N PHE A 627 -5.70 -0.50 26.59
CA PHE A 627 -6.20 0.63 25.80
C PHE A 627 -6.40 0.28 24.30
N ILE A 628 -6.96 -0.90 24.03
CA ILE A 628 -7.37 -1.34 22.69
C ILE A 628 -8.89 -1.31 22.61
N THR A 629 -9.43 -0.19 22.12
CA THR A 629 -10.88 0.07 22.01
C THR A 629 -11.61 -0.90 21.08
N GLU A 630 -10.89 -1.48 20.14
CA GLU A 630 -11.36 -2.34 19.06
C GLU A 630 -12.00 -3.64 19.59
N GLY A 631 -11.66 -4.03 20.83
CA GLY A 631 -12.30 -5.17 21.51
C GLY A 631 -13.82 -5.03 21.66
N ALA A 632 -14.37 -3.82 21.50
CA ALA A 632 -15.80 -3.55 21.51
C ALA A 632 -16.50 -3.69 20.13
N ILE A 633 -15.74 -3.73 19.02
CA ILE A 633 -16.30 -3.81 17.65
C ILE A 633 -17.25 -5.00 17.48
N PRO A 634 -16.92 -6.23 17.92
CA PRO A 634 -17.81 -7.38 17.71
C PRO A 634 -19.19 -7.21 18.38
N PHE A 635 -19.24 -6.51 19.52
CA PHE A 635 -20.49 -6.22 20.23
C PHE A 635 -21.29 -5.12 19.55
N ALA A 636 -20.61 -4.04 19.15
CA ALA A 636 -21.24 -2.92 18.45
C ALA A 636 -21.75 -3.34 17.06
N ALA A 637 -21.08 -4.27 16.39
CA ALA A 637 -21.55 -4.85 15.14
C ALA A 637 -22.81 -5.71 15.32
N ALA A 638 -22.92 -6.41 16.46
CA ALA A 638 -24.07 -7.24 16.78
C ALA A 638 -25.31 -6.42 17.21
N ASP A 639 -25.12 -5.40 18.06
CA ASP A 639 -26.22 -4.57 18.59
C ASP A 639 -25.80 -3.09 18.73
N PRO A 640 -25.68 -2.35 17.61
CA PRO A 640 -25.11 -1.00 17.60
C PRO A 640 -25.92 0.01 18.40
N LEU A 641 -27.26 -0.08 18.34
CA LEU A 641 -28.16 0.89 18.97
C LEU A 641 -28.12 0.82 20.50
N ARG A 642 -27.81 -0.34 21.07
CA ARG A 642 -27.75 -0.52 22.52
C ARG A 642 -26.32 -0.46 23.05
N VAL A 643 -25.36 -0.95 22.28
CA VAL A 643 -23.95 -0.99 22.69
C VAL A 643 -23.31 0.39 22.61
N ILE A 644 -23.38 1.07 21.45
CA ILE A 644 -22.62 2.31 21.22
C ILE A 644 -23.00 3.42 22.21
N PRO A 645 -24.28 3.76 22.44
CA PRO A 645 -24.62 4.82 23.40
C PRO A 645 -24.19 4.51 24.82
N ALA A 646 -24.21 3.23 25.23
CA ALA A 646 -23.84 2.81 26.57
C ALA A 646 -22.33 2.89 26.82
N ILE A 647 -21.50 2.41 25.89
CA ILE A 647 -20.04 2.54 25.99
C ILE A 647 -19.60 4.00 25.89
N MET A 648 -20.31 4.82 25.09
CA MET A 648 -20.08 6.27 25.02
C MET A 648 -20.38 6.95 26.35
N ALA A 649 -21.50 6.63 27.00
CA ALA A 649 -21.86 7.18 28.29
C ALA A 649 -20.82 6.81 29.37
N GLY A 650 -20.38 5.55 29.41
CA GLY A 650 -19.30 5.13 30.30
C GLY A 650 -18.00 5.90 30.06
N SER A 651 -17.61 6.03 28.79
CA SER A 651 -16.37 6.72 28.41
C SER A 651 -16.41 8.22 28.68
N ALA A 652 -17.58 8.85 28.51
CA ALA A 652 -17.82 10.25 28.88
C ALA A 652 -17.68 10.48 30.39
N VAL A 653 -18.23 9.59 31.21
CA VAL A 653 -18.07 9.63 32.68
C VAL A 653 -16.59 9.51 33.05
N THR A 654 -15.88 8.54 32.46
CA THR A 654 -14.46 8.34 32.71
C THR A 654 -13.62 9.56 32.30
N GLY A 655 -13.83 10.10 31.10
CA GLY A 655 -13.09 11.27 30.64
C GLY A 655 -13.35 12.51 31.50
N GLY A 656 -14.60 12.78 31.86
CA GLY A 656 -14.96 13.88 32.76
C GLY A 656 -14.36 13.72 34.16
N LEU A 657 -14.43 12.52 34.74
CA LEU A 657 -13.90 12.25 36.08
C LEU A 657 -12.37 12.27 36.10
N SER A 658 -11.71 11.79 35.04
CA SER A 658 -10.26 11.89 34.87
C SER A 658 -9.79 13.35 34.93
N MET A 659 -10.46 14.25 34.21
CA MET A 659 -10.14 15.68 34.23
C MET A 659 -10.48 16.34 35.57
N ALA A 660 -11.60 15.95 36.21
CA ALA A 660 -11.99 16.47 37.52
C ALA A 660 -11.01 16.09 38.64
N MET A 661 -10.36 14.93 38.52
CA MET A 661 -9.43 14.40 39.51
C MET A 661 -7.97 14.71 39.19
N ASP A 662 -7.71 15.54 38.19
CA ASP A 662 -6.36 15.96 37.77
C ASP A 662 -5.43 14.79 37.38
N VAL A 663 -5.99 13.73 36.79
CA VAL A 663 -5.19 12.58 36.35
C VAL A 663 -4.38 12.99 35.13
N ALA A 664 -3.08 12.66 35.11
CA ALA A 664 -2.17 12.97 34.00
C ALA A 664 -1.33 11.75 33.62
N VAL A 665 -1.04 11.59 32.32
CA VAL A 665 -0.27 10.46 31.80
C VAL A 665 0.77 10.91 30.79
N ARG A 666 2.01 10.44 30.97
CA ARG A 666 3.17 10.75 30.09
C ARG A 666 3.37 9.73 28.96
N ALA A 667 2.73 8.58 29.05
CA ALA A 667 2.71 7.56 28.01
C ALA A 667 1.49 7.72 27.09
N PRO A 668 1.66 7.75 25.76
CA PRO A 668 0.55 7.90 24.83
C PRO A 668 -0.17 6.57 24.56
N HIS A 669 0.28 5.45 25.12
CA HIS A 669 -0.33 4.14 24.94
C HIS A 669 0.03 3.20 26.10
N GLY A 670 -0.69 2.07 26.23
CA GLY A 670 -0.37 0.99 27.17
C GLY A 670 -1.35 0.80 28.33
N GLY A 671 -2.34 1.69 28.49
CA GLY A 671 -3.41 1.54 29.47
C GLY A 671 -2.89 1.29 30.89
N ILE A 672 -3.31 0.20 31.52
CA ILE A 672 -2.89 -0.15 32.88
C ILE A 672 -1.41 -0.56 32.98
N PHE A 673 -0.78 -0.94 31.87
CA PHE A 673 0.62 -1.39 31.87
C PHE A 673 1.61 -0.24 31.99
N VAL A 674 1.15 1.01 31.87
CA VAL A 674 1.96 2.23 32.01
C VAL A 674 1.64 3.01 33.28
N LEU A 675 1.08 2.36 34.32
CA LEU A 675 0.76 2.98 35.61
C LEU A 675 1.93 3.73 36.26
N PHE A 676 3.16 3.32 35.99
CA PHE A 676 4.36 4.02 36.48
C PHE A 676 4.51 5.43 35.88
N ALA A 677 3.93 5.69 34.71
CA ALA A 677 3.92 6.98 34.02
C ALA A 677 2.61 7.78 34.24
N VAL A 678 1.83 7.40 35.26
CA VAL A 678 0.57 8.03 35.65
C VAL A 678 0.73 8.83 36.95
N ASP A 679 0.34 10.10 36.88
CA ASP A 679 0.13 10.98 38.02
C ASP A 679 -1.37 10.96 38.38
N GLY A 680 -1.68 10.97 39.68
CA GLY A 680 -3.07 10.82 40.15
C GLY A 680 -3.63 9.39 40.04
N LYS A 681 -2.81 8.35 40.30
CA LYS A 681 -3.14 6.92 40.17
C LYS A 681 -4.47 6.51 40.81
N LEU A 682 -4.82 7.06 41.97
CA LEU A 682 -6.11 6.78 42.62
C LEU A 682 -7.28 7.28 41.77
N GLY A 683 -7.18 8.51 41.25
CA GLY A 683 -8.18 9.08 40.34
C GLY A 683 -8.27 8.30 39.03
N TYR A 684 -7.15 7.81 38.52
CA TYR A 684 -7.10 6.94 37.34
C TYR A 684 -8.01 5.70 37.51
N PHE A 685 -7.88 4.98 38.62
CA PHE A 685 -8.70 3.80 38.89
C PHE A 685 -10.17 4.15 39.17
N ILE A 686 -10.44 5.23 39.89
CA ILE A 686 -11.82 5.67 40.19
C ILE A 686 -12.54 6.05 38.89
N ALA A 687 -11.90 6.84 38.03
CA ALA A 687 -12.43 7.23 36.72
C ALA A 687 -12.71 6.02 35.82
N LEU A 688 -11.77 5.06 35.75
CA LEU A 688 -11.95 3.84 34.97
C LEU A 688 -13.12 3.00 35.50
N ALA A 689 -13.12 2.72 36.81
CA ALA A 689 -14.14 1.88 37.43
C ALA A 689 -15.55 2.51 37.29
N ALA A 690 -15.68 3.81 37.52
CA ALA A 690 -16.95 4.52 37.38
C ALA A 690 -17.54 4.38 35.97
N GLY A 691 -16.75 4.67 34.92
CA GLY A 691 -17.25 4.56 33.56
C GLY A 691 -17.49 3.14 33.09
N VAL A 692 -16.66 2.17 33.51
CA VAL A 692 -16.89 0.74 33.26
C VAL A 692 -18.22 0.29 33.86
N LEU A 693 -18.51 0.68 35.12
CA LEU A 693 -19.76 0.35 35.78
C LEU A 693 -20.96 1.00 35.09
N VAL A 694 -20.86 2.28 34.70
CA VAL A 694 -21.92 2.98 33.96
C VAL A 694 -22.17 2.33 32.60
N GLY A 695 -21.11 2.06 31.83
CA GLY A 695 -21.22 1.42 30.52
C GLY A 695 -21.82 0.02 30.61
N ALA A 696 -21.34 -0.81 31.54
CA ALA A 696 -21.86 -2.16 31.74
C ALA A 696 -23.32 -2.15 32.20
N ALA A 697 -23.67 -1.29 33.16
CA ALA A 697 -25.04 -1.15 33.64
C ALA A 697 -26.00 -0.71 32.53
N LEU A 698 -25.60 0.26 31.71
CA LEU A 698 -26.42 0.75 30.59
C LEU A 698 -26.59 -0.30 29.49
N VAL A 699 -25.54 -1.02 29.09
CA VAL A 699 -25.68 -2.11 28.11
C VAL A 699 -26.63 -3.20 28.64
N VAL A 700 -26.45 -3.62 29.89
CA VAL A 700 -27.31 -4.64 30.51
C VAL A 700 -28.75 -4.17 30.58
N LEU A 701 -28.98 -2.92 30.98
CA LEU A 701 -30.30 -2.31 31.05
C LEU A 701 -30.96 -2.28 29.67
N LEU A 702 -30.28 -1.74 28.67
CA LEU A 702 -30.80 -1.60 27.30
C LEU A 702 -31.08 -2.96 26.66
N LYS A 703 -30.19 -3.95 26.79
CA LYS A 703 -30.42 -5.32 26.27
C LYS A 703 -31.51 -6.07 27.04
N SER A 704 -31.84 -5.65 28.28
CA SER A 704 -32.94 -6.26 29.06
C SER A 704 -34.34 -5.82 28.62
N PHE A 705 -34.47 -4.73 27.86
CA PHE A 705 -35.78 -4.22 27.38
C PHE A 705 -36.17 -4.70 25.97
N GLY A 706 -35.36 -5.53 25.32
CA GLY A 706 -35.63 -6.12 24.00
C GLY A 706 -35.76 -7.64 24.03
N LYS A 707 -36.19 -8.26 22.92
CA LYS A 707 -36.04 -9.72 22.73
C LYS A 707 -34.54 -10.05 22.81
N SER A 708 -34.18 -11.01 23.66
CA SER A 708 -32.79 -11.45 23.79
C SER A 708 -32.31 -12.05 22.47
N ASP A 709 -31.12 -11.65 22.01
CA ASP A 709 -30.44 -12.26 20.85
C ASP A 709 -30.16 -13.77 21.03
N ALA A 710 -30.37 -14.29 22.25
CA ALA A 710 -30.29 -15.71 22.59
C ALA A 710 -31.24 -16.60 21.74
N ASP A 711 -32.33 -16.05 21.22
CA ASP A 711 -33.30 -16.80 20.39
C ASP A 711 -32.93 -16.85 18.89
N VAL A 712 -31.80 -16.27 18.47
CA VAL A 712 -31.33 -16.32 17.07
C VAL A 712 -30.30 -17.43 16.84
N ALA A 713 -29.86 -18.13 17.90
CA ALA A 713 -28.85 -19.19 17.82
C ALA A 713 -29.41 -20.63 17.89
N THR A 714 -30.73 -20.81 17.86
CA THR A 714 -31.40 -22.12 17.83
C THR A 714 -32.14 -22.41 16.52
N VAL A 715 -31.74 -21.77 15.41
CA VAL A 715 -32.14 -22.16 14.04
C VAL A 715 -30.90 -22.39 13.19
#